data_AF-A0A940A6D3-F1
#
_entry.id   AF-A0A940A6D3-F1
#
_cell.length_a   1.000
_cell.length_b   1.000
_cell.length_c   1.000
_cell.angle_alpha   90.00
_cell.angle_beta   90.00
_cell.angle_gamma   90.00
#
_symmetry.space_group_name_H-M   'P 1'
#
loop_
_entity.id
_entity.type
_entity.pdbx_description
1 polymer ?
#
loop_
_entity_poly.entity_id
_entity_poly.type
_entity_poly.pdbx_seq_one_letter_code
_entity_poly.pdbx_strand_id
1 'polypeptide(L)'
;MKRLLLCLICCLCTLLSSAQEAYVVLSEDHTTLTFYDDELRATRTEDTYDLNTGHSYPEWNLQEIEKVVFDPSFAQAEPTTTFGWFNDMNELTTIEGLEYLNTSHVTDMGEMFSDCWSLTSLDLSHFDTSKVTNMNGMFKMGEYYIEDRENDWEELPPFMELESKLSSLNLSGFDTSNVTDMGSMFSCCCNLTSLDLSCFDTRKVTDMSRMFSGCCDLVSLDLSHFDTSSVTDMSNMFFGSCGLTSLDLSSFNSSHVKDMRNMFYGCSSIATMNLSHLTILQETLTDSMFYHCKGLRSLTISPCFSNISPEACGGIGLSVLPCILVFPEGYDLGVDTSGDSFHWKGGIFCLTSKPPVNAMPYAVLAADHTLTFYYDDQIQTRSGAIFELNTNQPAPEWADYDISSIIFDSSFKEARPTASHRWFDVVCHGRYYLEAIVGLEYLDTSEMTDMSGMFSGCSLLSDIDLSHFDTSNVTNMSEMFLRCHKLTNLDLSSFDTSKVTDMSEMFSSCWNLSSVDVSGFYTPKVTKIDGMFRDCSELTSIDLSHFDTSNVTDEGILFTGCYQLQSLKISEQTNLHDEACTGLGFNADDSNPCMLYAPIGYDFGVDTSGSFLWKGGYFTLVLVFKQGDVNHDRTVDISDLLSTVDYVLGKNPANYDVDTADINGDGEIDISDLLGIVYIILGLTH
;
A
#
# COMPACT_ATOMS: atom_id res chain seq x y z
N MET A 1 -4.82 -16.22 88.79
CA MET A 1 -3.55 -16.05 88.05
C MET A 1 -3.55 -16.72 86.67
N LYS A 2 -3.85 -18.01 86.50
CA LYS A 2 -3.87 -18.66 85.17
C LYS A 2 -4.85 -18.06 84.14
N ARG A 3 -6.03 -17.57 84.56
CA ARG A 3 -6.97 -16.86 83.67
C ARG A 3 -6.56 -15.41 83.33
N LEU A 4 -5.80 -14.75 84.22
CA LEU A 4 -5.25 -13.41 83.93
C LEU A 4 -4.05 -13.51 82.98
N LEU A 5 -3.23 -14.55 83.12
CA LEU A 5 -2.10 -14.80 82.22
C LEU A 5 -2.57 -15.19 80.82
N LEU A 6 -3.65 -15.97 80.70
CA LEU A 6 -4.25 -16.32 79.41
C LEU A 6 -4.94 -15.10 78.76
N CYS A 7 -5.61 -14.24 79.53
CA CYS A 7 -6.12 -12.96 79.02
C CYS A 7 -5.02 -11.97 78.65
N LEU A 8 -3.90 -11.91 79.39
CA LEU A 8 -2.75 -11.08 79.00
C LEU A 8 -2.05 -11.62 77.76
N ILE A 9 -1.92 -12.93 77.60
CA ILE A 9 -1.33 -13.53 76.38
C ILE A 9 -2.28 -13.37 75.18
N CYS A 10 -3.60 -13.51 75.36
CA CYS A 10 -4.56 -13.19 74.31
C CYS A 10 -4.64 -11.69 74.00
N CYS A 11 -4.55 -10.81 75.00
CA CYS A 11 -4.50 -9.35 74.79
C CYS A 11 -3.18 -8.89 74.16
N LEU A 12 -2.03 -9.53 74.45
CA LEU A 12 -0.75 -9.25 73.79
C LEU A 12 -0.72 -9.80 72.36
N CYS A 13 -1.35 -10.95 72.07
CA CYS A 13 -1.48 -11.46 70.71
C CYS A 13 -2.41 -10.61 69.84
N THR A 14 -3.39 -9.91 70.42
CA THR A 14 -4.25 -8.95 69.69
C THR A 14 -3.66 -7.54 69.59
N LEU A 15 -2.51 -7.26 70.22
CA LEU A 15 -1.84 -5.96 70.20
C LEU A 15 -0.68 -5.89 69.18
N LEU A 16 -0.45 -6.95 68.40
CA LEU A 16 0.72 -7.10 67.52
C LEU A 16 0.43 -7.80 66.17
N SER A 17 -0.83 -7.98 65.76
CA SER A 17 -1.09 -8.27 64.35
C SER A 17 -1.16 -6.93 63.62
N SER A 18 -0.05 -6.50 63.02
CA SER A 18 -0.12 -5.56 61.91
C SER A 18 -1.05 -6.18 60.86
N ALA A 19 -2.00 -5.41 60.37
CA ALA A 19 -2.83 -5.85 59.26
C ALA A 19 -1.91 -5.97 58.03
N GLN A 20 -2.09 -7.04 57.24
CA GLN A 20 -1.51 -7.09 55.91
C GLN A 20 -2.00 -5.88 55.12
N GLU A 21 -1.05 -5.09 54.62
CA GLU A 21 -1.33 -3.83 53.94
C GLU A 21 -0.35 -3.61 52.79
N ALA A 22 -0.84 -2.99 51.71
CA ALA A 22 -0.03 -2.62 50.56
C ALA A 22 0.53 -1.19 50.72
N TYR A 23 1.84 -1.03 50.53
CA TYR A 23 2.55 0.25 50.70
C TYR A 23 3.88 0.24 49.93
N VAL A 24 4.48 1.43 49.82
CA VAL A 24 5.76 1.65 49.16
C VAL A 24 6.81 2.04 50.19
N VAL A 25 8.03 1.57 50.00
CA VAL A 25 9.20 1.88 50.83
C VAL A 25 10.24 2.57 49.97
N LEU A 26 10.76 3.71 50.43
CA LEU A 26 11.89 4.39 49.80
C LEU A 26 13.19 4.02 50.53
N SER A 27 14.20 3.57 49.78
CA SER A 27 15.50 3.23 50.36
C SER A 27 16.16 4.42 51.06
N GLU A 28 17.06 4.15 52.03
CA GLU A 28 17.75 5.21 52.78
C GLU A 28 18.60 6.15 51.89
N ASP A 29 19.03 5.69 50.72
CA ASP A 29 19.76 6.50 49.74
C ASP A 29 18.83 7.27 48.77
N HIS A 30 17.52 7.12 48.92
CA HIS A 30 16.47 7.74 48.11
C HIS A 30 16.51 7.40 46.61
N THR A 31 17.13 6.28 46.21
CA THR A 31 17.24 5.87 44.80
C THR A 31 16.32 4.73 44.41
N THR A 32 15.77 3.98 45.37
CA THR A 32 15.00 2.75 45.10
C THR A 32 13.63 2.79 45.79
N LEU A 33 12.57 2.57 45.02
CA LEU A 33 11.23 2.30 45.55
C LEU A 33 10.95 0.81 45.56
N THR A 34 10.44 0.28 46.67
CA THR A 34 9.98 -1.11 46.76
C THR A 34 8.53 -1.21 47.22
N PHE A 35 7.72 -1.90 46.42
CA PHE A 35 6.30 -2.15 46.67
C PHE A 35 6.12 -3.47 47.43
N TYR A 36 5.40 -3.43 48.55
CA TYR A 36 5.12 -4.57 49.43
C TYR A 36 3.64 -4.69 49.74
N ASP A 37 3.17 -5.92 49.98
CA ASP A 37 1.88 -6.21 50.61
C ASP A 37 2.07 -7.26 51.71
N ASP A 38 2.45 -6.80 52.91
CA ASP A 38 2.82 -7.67 54.03
C ASP A 38 2.49 -7.04 55.40
N GLU A 39 2.77 -7.78 56.48
CA GLU A 39 2.55 -7.33 57.86
C GLU A 39 3.77 -6.58 58.45
N LEU A 40 4.81 -6.28 57.66
CA LEU A 40 6.10 -5.82 58.15
C LEU A 40 6.28 -4.29 58.09
N ARG A 41 5.28 -3.53 57.62
CA ARG A 41 5.35 -2.05 57.50
C ARG A 41 5.81 -1.38 58.78
N ALA A 42 5.18 -1.71 59.91
CA ALA A 42 5.47 -1.13 61.22
C ALA A 42 6.87 -1.46 61.77
N THR A 43 7.58 -2.41 61.13
CA THR A 43 8.93 -2.83 61.53
C THR A 43 10.04 -2.29 60.63
N ARG A 44 9.69 -1.69 59.48
CA ARG A 44 10.65 -1.02 58.59
C ARG A 44 11.07 0.31 59.20
N THR A 45 12.33 0.68 58.97
CA THR A 45 12.93 1.90 59.52
C THR A 45 13.02 3.03 58.50
N GLU A 46 12.84 2.68 57.23
CA GLU A 46 12.82 3.54 56.07
C GLU A 46 11.50 4.30 55.93
N ASP A 47 11.48 5.32 55.06
CA ASP A 47 10.27 6.08 54.76
C ASP A 47 9.26 5.18 54.02
N THR A 48 8.00 5.18 54.47
CA THR A 48 6.92 4.37 53.88
C THR A 48 5.73 5.23 53.48
N TYR A 49 5.07 4.85 52.39
CA TYR A 49 3.98 5.62 51.77
C TYR A 49 2.78 4.73 51.47
N ASP A 50 1.57 5.28 51.66
CA ASP A 50 0.31 4.63 51.27
C ASP A 50 0.10 4.72 49.76
N LEU A 51 -0.48 3.67 49.15
CA LEU A 51 -0.92 3.74 47.76
C LEU A 51 -1.95 4.86 47.55
N ASN A 52 -1.81 5.60 46.46
CA ASN A 52 -2.75 6.68 46.11
C ASN A 52 -4.13 6.11 45.68
N THR A 53 -5.13 6.99 45.66
CA THR A 53 -6.50 6.63 45.26
C THR A 53 -7.07 7.66 44.30
N GLY A 54 -7.83 7.21 43.29
CA GLY A 54 -8.36 8.09 42.25
C GLY A 54 -7.25 8.76 41.42
N HIS A 55 -7.42 10.06 41.15
CA HIS A 55 -6.52 10.89 40.32
C HIS A 55 -5.53 11.74 41.15
N SER A 56 -5.14 11.29 42.34
CA SER A 56 -4.12 11.99 43.14
C SER A 56 -2.74 11.43 42.85
N TYR A 57 -1.74 12.27 42.60
CA TYR A 57 -0.35 11.81 42.54
C TYR A 57 0.08 11.11 43.84
N PRO A 58 0.92 10.07 43.76
CA PRO A 58 1.46 9.43 44.95
C PRO A 58 2.39 10.36 45.73
N GLU A 59 2.55 10.10 47.03
CA GLU A 59 3.44 10.89 47.88
C GLU A 59 4.93 10.64 47.58
N TRP A 60 5.29 9.54 46.91
CA TRP A 60 6.67 9.16 46.58
C TRP A 60 7.21 9.76 45.26
N ASN A 61 6.68 10.90 44.83
CA ASN A 61 7.06 11.54 43.56
C ASN A 61 8.43 12.27 43.67
N LEU A 62 9.52 11.54 43.46
CA LEU A 62 10.91 12.02 43.47
C LEU A 62 11.57 11.77 42.11
N GLN A 63 12.33 12.75 41.59
CA GLN A 63 12.96 12.65 40.27
C GLN A 63 14.20 11.74 40.26
N GLU A 64 14.83 11.56 41.42
CA GLU A 64 16.09 10.85 41.59
C GLU A 64 15.96 9.33 41.71
N ILE A 65 14.76 8.75 41.55
CA ILE A 65 14.55 7.30 41.63
C ILE A 65 15.20 6.62 40.42
N GLU A 66 16.19 5.77 40.67
CA GLU A 66 16.91 5.00 39.64
C GLU A 66 16.30 3.62 39.40
N LYS A 67 15.63 3.06 40.42
CA LYS A 67 15.13 1.69 40.44
C LYS A 67 13.78 1.53 41.14
N VAL A 68 12.89 0.75 40.55
CA VAL A 68 11.64 0.29 41.16
C VAL A 68 11.66 -1.23 41.32
N VAL A 69 11.16 -1.73 42.45
CA VAL A 69 11.05 -3.16 42.75
C VAL A 69 9.64 -3.47 43.22
N PHE A 70 9.01 -4.46 42.60
CA PHE A 70 7.81 -5.10 43.11
C PHE A 70 8.20 -6.39 43.81
N ASP A 71 8.03 -6.43 45.13
CA ASP A 71 8.25 -7.66 45.89
C ASP A 71 7.16 -8.69 45.54
N PRO A 72 7.45 -10.01 45.52
CA PRO A 72 6.45 -11.03 45.25
C PRO A 72 5.21 -10.97 46.15
N SER A 73 5.33 -10.40 47.36
CA SER A 73 4.17 -10.15 48.24
C SER A 73 3.13 -9.23 47.59
N PHE A 74 3.55 -8.27 46.76
CA PHE A 74 2.68 -7.29 46.12
C PHE A 74 1.69 -7.90 45.10
N ALA A 75 1.88 -9.16 44.70
CA ALA A 75 0.98 -9.87 43.80
C ALA A 75 -0.47 -9.97 44.32
N GLN A 76 -0.69 -9.78 45.62
CA GLN A 76 -2.03 -9.78 46.24
C GLN A 76 -2.61 -8.36 46.39
N ALA A 77 -1.82 -7.32 46.17
CA ALA A 77 -2.32 -5.95 46.19
C ALA A 77 -3.30 -5.74 45.03
N GLU A 78 -4.42 -5.07 45.30
CA GLU A 78 -5.44 -4.76 44.30
C GLU A 78 -5.58 -3.24 44.15
N PRO A 79 -4.56 -2.55 43.60
CA PRO A 79 -4.65 -1.12 43.35
C PRO A 79 -5.81 -0.82 42.39
N THR A 80 -6.57 0.22 42.69
CA THR A 80 -7.66 0.70 41.80
C THR A 80 -7.20 1.77 40.83
N THR A 81 -6.00 2.32 41.03
CA THR A 81 -5.37 3.35 40.21
C THR A 81 -3.87 3.11 40.18
N THR A 82 -3.24 3.38 39.05
CA THR A 82 -1.78 3.54 38.94
C THR A 82 -1.42 4.93 38.43
N PHE A 83 -2.37 5.87 38.53
CA PHE A 83 -2.20 7.25 38.10
C PHE A 83 -0.95 7.87 38.72
N GLY A 84 -0.04 8.34 37.87
CA GLY A 84 1.18 9.04 38.26
C GLY A 84 2.18 8.23 39.10
N TRP A 85 2.12 6.88 39.10
CA TRP A 85 2.99 6.06 39.96
C TRP A 85 4.49 6.29 39.76
N PHE A 86 4.92 6.51 38.52
CA PHE A 86 6.33 6.76 38.15
C PHE A 86 6.50 8.07 37.38
N ASN A 87 5.52 8.97 37.48
CA ASN A 87 5.58 10.28 36.86
C ASN A 87 6.83 11.05 37.32
N ASP A 88 7.52 11.74 36.40
CA ASP A 88 8.71 12.57 36.65
C ASP A 88 9.93 11.80 37.22
N MET A 89 9.96 10.47 37.17
CA MET A 89 11.14 9.68 37.58
C MET A 89 12.23 9.68 36.49
N ASN A 90 12.88 10.83 36.31
CA ASN A 90 13.83 11.11 35.23
C ASN A 90 15.01 10.12 35.16
N GLU A 91 15.48 9.62 36.31
CA GLU A 91 16.63 8.72 36.42
C GLU A 91 16.26 7.23 36.42
N LEU A 92 14.96 6.89 36.30
CA LEU A 92 14.50 5.50 36.37
C LEU A 92 15.02 4.69 35.17
N THR A 93 15.83 3.67 35.46
CA THR A 93 16.41 2.80 34.42
C THR A 93 15.95 1.36 34.54
N THR A 94 15.53 0.93 35.74
CA THR A 94 15.28 -0.48 36.04
C THR A 94 13.98 -0.66 36.83
N ILE A 95 13.11 -1.54 36.36
CA ILE A 95 11.92 -2.01 37.09
C ILE A 95 12.01 -3.53 37.22
N GLU A 96 12.05 -4.03 38.45
CA GLU A 96 12.12 -5.46 38.75
C GLU A 96 10.80 -5.96 39.33
N GLY A 97 10.37 -7.16 38.92
CA GLY A 97 9.18 -7.81 39.46
C GLY A 97 7.86 -7.23 38.96
N LEU A 98 7.86 -6.48 37.85
CA LEU A 98 6.66 -5.82 37.31
C LEU A 98 5.50 -6.81 37.05
N GLU A 99 5.79 -8.10 36.86
CA GLU A 99 4.80 -9.17 36.78
C GLU A 99 3.98 -9.39 38.09
N TYR A 100 4.45 -8.88 39.22
CA TYR A 100 3.72 -8.89 40.50
C TYR A 100 2.79 -7.69 40.67
N LEU A 101 2.75 -6.76 39.72
CA LEU A 101 1.75 -5.69 39.72
C LEU A 101 0.43 -6.21 39.15
N ASN A 102 -0.54 -6.47 40.02
CA ASN A 102 -1.89 -6.86 39.61
C ASN A 102 -2.70 -5.62 39.16
N THR A 103 -2.90 -5.48 37.84
CA THR A 103 -3.65 -4.37 37.24
C THR A 103 -5.14 -4.66 36.99
N SER A 104 -5.64 -5.85 37.34
CA SER A 104 -7.02 -6.29 37.02
C SER A 104 -8.14 -5.46 37.66
N HIS A 105 -7.83 -4.57 38.61
CA HIS A 105 -8.76 -3.64 39.25
C HIS A 105 -8.48 -2.18 38.94
N VAL A 106 -7.42 -1.88 38.18
CA VAL A 106 -7.01 -0.52 37.84
C VAL A 106 -7.97 0.06 36.82
N THR A 107 -8.51 1.24 37.11
CA THR A 107 -9.39 1.99 36.20
C THR A 107 -8.69 3.18 35.55
N ASP A 108 -7.57 3.63 36.13
CA ASP A 108 -6.82 4.78 35.67
C ASP A 108 -5.32 4.49 35.68
N MET A 109 -4.71 4.59 34.50
CA MET A 109 -3.27 4.42 34.26
C MET A 109 -2.64 5.72 33.73
N GLY A 110 -3.35 6.85 33.84
CA GLY A 110 -2.86 8.12 33.36
C GLY A 110 -1.51 8.50 33.97
N GLU A 111 -0.60 8.98 33.14
CA GLU A 111 0.74 9.45 33.54
C GLU A 111 1.59 8.42 34.31
N MET A 112 1.24 7.13 34.26
CA MET A 112 1.91 6.10 35.06
C MET A 112 3.43 6.07 34.84
N PHE A 113 3.90 6.27 33.60
CA PHE A 113 5.31 6.35 33.20
C PHE A 113 5.64 7.68 32.50
N SER A 114 4.91 8.75 32.80
CA SER A 114 5.21 10.07 32.22
C SER A 114 6.58 10.53 32.69
N ASP A 115 7.35 11.13 31.79
CA ASP A 115 8.64 11.77 32.08
C ASP A 115 9.71 10.81 32.65
N CYS A 116 9.59 9.51 32.37
CA CYS A 116 10.62 8.51 32.65
C CYS A 116 11.76 8.54 31.60
N TRP A 117 12.48 9.66 31.50
CA TRP A 117 13.46 9.93 30.43
C TRP A 117 14.57 8.88 30.28
N SER A 118 14.95 8.22 31.37
CA SER A 118 16.04 7.23 31.38
C SER A 118 15.62 5.80 31.06
N LEU A 119 14.31 5.49 31.02
CA LEU A 119 13.83 4.17 30.63
C LEU A 119 14.12 3.91 29.15
N THR A 120 14.70 2.74 28.87
CA THR A 120 15.08 2.35 27.49
C THR A 120 14.09 1.38 26.85
N SER A 121 13.48 0.53 27.66
CA SER A 121 12.50 -0.46 27.22
C SER A 121 11.49 -0.76 28.33
N LEU A 122 10.29 -1.17 27.96
CA LEU A 122 9.25 -1.57 28.90
C LEU A 122 8.42 -2.72 28.32
N ASP A 123 8.25 -3.78 29.11
CA ASP A 123 7.39 -4.91 28.76
C ASP A 123 6.16 -4.94 29.67
N LEU A 124 4.99 -4.65 29.09
CA LEU A 124 3.71 -4.60 29.78
C LEU A 124 2.75 -5.70 29.32
N SER A 125 3.26 -6.75 28.67
CA SER A 125 2.44 -7.85 28.13
C SER A 125 1.62 -8.60 29.19
N HIS A 126 1.95 -8.46 30.47
CA HIS A 126 1.24 -9.08 31.58
C HIS A 126 0.12 -8.22 32.18
N PHE A 127 -0.03 -6.96 31.75
CA PHE A 127 -1.05 -6.07 32.31
C PHE A 127 -2.45 -6.49 31.87
N ASP A 128 -3.38 -6.55 32.83
CA ASP A 128 -4.82 -6.63 32.56
C ASP A 128 -5.38 -5.20 32.55
N THR A 129 -5.55 -4.64 31.36
CA THR A 129 -6.10 -3.29 31.18
C THR A 129 -7.61 -3.30 30.93
N SER A 130 -8.29 -4.45 31.07
CA SER A 130 -9.70 -4.61 30.67
C SER A 130 -10.68 -3.70 31.42
N LYS A 131 -10.29 -3.15 32.58
CA LYS A 131 -11.10 -2.18 33.34
C LYS A 131 -10.63 -0.74 33.22
N VAL A 132 -9.53 -0.49 32.52
CA VAL A 132 -8.93 0.85 32.40
C VAL A 132 -9.81 1.71 31.50
N THR A 133 -10.12 2.90 31.99
CA THR A 133 -10.89 3.91 31.26
C THR A 133 -10.04 5.12 30.85
N ASN A 134 -8.92 5.35 31.53
CA ASN A 134 -8.02 6.48 31.28
C ASN A 134 -6.57 5.99 31.13
N MET A 135 -5.95 6.31 29.99
CA MET A 135 -4.54 6.09 29.67
C MET A 135 -3.83 7.39 29.25
N ASN A 136 -4.40 8.54 29.64
CA ASN A 136 -3.88 9.85 29.28
C ASN A 136 -2.43 10.01 29.73
N GLY A 137 -1.52 10.34 28.81
CA GLY A 137 -0.12 10.58 29.11
C GLY A 137 0.65 9.39 29.68
N MET A 138 0.15 8.15 29.54
CA MET A 138 0.76 6.97 30.18
C MET A 138 2.27 6.84 29.93
N PHE A 139 2.75 7.20 28.73
CA PHE A 139 4.16 7.19 28.33
C PHE A 139 4.65 8.56 27.82
N LYS A 140 3.98 9.64 28.21
CA LYS A 140 4.33 11.00 27.75
C LYS A 140 5.75 11.38 28.19
N MET A 141 6.47 12.12 27.36
CA MET A 141 7.83 12.60 27.63
C MET A 141 7.89 14.13 27.46
N GLY A 142 7.64 14.89 28.51
CA GLY A 142 7.80 16.34 28.54
C GLY A 142 6.51 17.14 28.47
N GLU A 143 6.53 18.32 29.09
CA GLU A 143 5.48 19.33 28.94
C GLU A 143 5.70 20.15 27.66
N TYR A 144 4.83 19.94 26.67
CA TYR A 144 4.84 20.74 25.45
C TYR A 144 4.29 22.16 25.73
N TYR A 145 5.19 23.11 26.03
CA TYR A 145 4.87 24.54 26.13
C TYR A 145 4.86 25.17 24.73
N ILE A 146 3.65 25.44 24.21
CA ILE A 146 3.47 26.36 23.08
C ILE A 146 3.54 27.78 23.65
N GLU A 147 4.71 28.41 23.67
CA GLU A 147 4.75 29.88 23.78
C GLU A 147 4.30 30.45 22.42
N ASP A 148 3.20 31.21 22.41
CA ASP A 148 2.74 32.06 21.30
C ASP A 148 3.80 33.11 20.91
N ARG A 149 4.93 32.69 20.34
CA ARG A 149 5.91 33.62 19.77
C ARG A 149 5.64 33.74 18.28
N GLU A 150 4.76 34.65 17.92
CA GLU A 150 4.30 34.90 16.54
C GLU A 150 5.39 35.13 15.45
N ASN A 151 6.71 35.22 15.72
CA ASN A 151 7.62 35.82 14.73
C ASN A 151 9.08 35.32 14.63
N ASP A 152 9.49 34.16 15.17
CA ASP A 152 10.88 33.69 14.92
C ASP A 152 11.06 32.17 15.11
N TRP A 153 10.58 31.36 14.15
CA TRP A 153 10.71 29.89 14.15
C TRP A 153 11.57 29.39 12.98
N GLU A 154 12.63 30.13 12.60
CA GLU A 154 13.60 29.62 11.61
C GLU A 154 14.28 28.33 12.10
N GLU A 155 14.33 28.11 13.41
CA GLU A 155 14.66 26.85 14.06
C GLU A 155 13.60 26.62 15.14
N LEU A 156 12.93 25.45 15.14
CA LEU A 156 12.25 24.98 16.35
C LEU A 156 13.27 25.13 17.48
N PRO A 157 12.94 25.76 18.63
CA PRO A 157 13.90 25.87 19.73
C PRO A 157 14.48 24.46 19.96
N PRO A 158 15.81 24.33 20.16
CA PRO A 158 16.43 23.03 20.35
C PRO A 158 15.58 22.29 21.37
N PHE A 159 14.99 21.17 20.94
CA PHE A 159 14.18 20.34 21.81
C PHE A 159 14.97 20.16 23.10
N MET A 160 14.27 20.36 24.21
CA MET A 160 14.79 20.33 25.57
C MET A 160 15.87 19.23 25.71
N GLU A 161 16.98 19.50 26.39
CA GLU A 161 18.19 18.68 26.58
C GLU A 161 17.98 17.21 27.06
N LEU A 162 16.74 16.74 27.14
CA LEU A 162 16.32 15.40 27.52
C LEU A 162 15.55 14.79 26.35
N GLU A 163 16.21 13.98 25.52
CA GLU A 163 15.56 13.11 24.56
C GLU A 163 15.11 11.83 25.28
N SER A 164 13.87 11.39 25.07
CA SER A 164 13.38 10.13 25.63
C SER A 164 14.29 8.97 25.21
N LYS A 165 14.76 8.13 26.14
CA LYS A 165 15.55 6.94 25.77
C LYS A 165 14.70 5.72 25.41
N LEU A 166 13.38 5.81 25.58
CA LEU A 166 12.46 4.70 25.32
C LEU A 166 12.45 4.34 23.84
N SER A 167 13.00 3.17 23.51
CA SER A 167 13.17 2.68 22.13
C SER A 167 12.38 1.40 21.86
N SER A 168 11.87 0.75 22.91
CA SER A 168 11.07 -0.47 22.80
C SER A 168 9.95 -0.50 23.83
N LEU A 169 8.73 -0.79 23.37
CA LEU A 169 7.54 -0.86 24.21
C LEU A 169 6.68 -2.05 23.77
N ASN A 170 6.44 -3.01 24.67
CA ASN A 170 5.60 -4.18 24.40
C ASN A 170 4.22 -4.01 25.05
N LEU A 171 3.19 -3.83 24.22
CA LEU A 171 1.80 -3.60 24.62
C LEU A 171 0.88 -4.79 24.32
N SER A 172 1.42 -5.96 23.92
CA SER A 172 0.63 -7.08 23.38
C SER A 172 -0.46 -7.65 24.32
N GLY A 173 -0.41 -7.35 25.62
CA GLY A 173 -1.41 -7.76 26.61
C GLY A 173 -2.59 -6.79 26.77
N PHE A 174 -2.57 -5.63 26.10
CA PHE A 174 -3.55 -4.56 26.35
C PHE A 174 -4.92 -4.92 25.77
N ASP A 175 -5.95 -4.72 26.59
CA ASP A 175 -7.35 -4.60 26.20
C ASP A 175 -7.78 -3.15 26.43
N THR A 176 -7.94 -2.37 25.35
CA THR A 176 -8.35 -0.97 25.43
C THR A 176 -9.84 -0.76 25.19
N SER A 177 -10.65 -1.82 25.17
CA SER A 177 -12.07 -1.77 24.78
C SER A 177 -12.96 -0.96 25.73
N ASN A 178 -12.45 -0.56 26.90
CA ASN A 178 -13.11 0.32 27.86
C ASN A 178 -12.47 1.70 27.99
N VAL A 179 -11.35 1.95 27.31
CA VAL A 179 -10.63 3.22 27.39
C VAL A 179 -11.42 4.30 26.65
N THR A 180 -11.58 5.45 27.31
CA THR A 180 -12.25 6.64 26.76
C THR A 180 -11.30 7.81 26.52
N ASP A 181 -10.16 7.84 27.21
CA ASP A 181 -9.13 8.88 27.11
C ASP A 181 -7.76 8.24 26.84
N MET A 182 -7.19 8.54 25.66
CA MET A 182 -5.83 8.17 25.25
C MET A 182 -4.98 9.41 24.91
N GLY A 183 -5.40 10.58 25.38
CA GLY A 183 -4.71 11.83 25.08
C GLY A 183 -3.26 11.79 25.52
N SER A 184 -2.35 12.30 24.70
CA SER A 184 -0.91 12.36 24.96
C SER A 184 -0.23 11.02 25.29
N MET A 185 -0.87 9.86 25.06
CA MET A 185 -0.39 8.56 25.55
C MET A 185 1.07 8.25 25.15
N PHE A 186 1.47 8.61 23.92
CA PHE A 186 2.84 8.43 23.41
C PHE A 186 3.51 9.76 23.06
N SER A 187 3.04 10.88 23.62
CA SER A 187 3.58 12.20 23.30
C SER A 187 5.08 12.27 23.60
N CYS A 188 5.85 12.77 22.64
CA CYS A 188 7.29 13.00 22.66
C CYS A 188 8.13 11.75 22.91
N CYS A 189 7.60 10.57 22.60
CA CYS A 189 8.39 9.33 22.52
C CYS A 189 9.31 9.35 21.28
N CYS A 190 10.24 10.30 21.23
CA CYS A 190 11.03 10.64 20.04
C CYS A 190 11.90 9.49 19.54
N ASN A 191 12.32 8.56 20.40
CA ASN A 191 13.26 7.48 20.08
C ASN A 191 12.57 6.13 19.77
N LEU A 192 11.22 6.10 19.76
CA LEU A 192 10.47 4.95 19.24
C LEU A 192 10.56 4.96 17.71
N THR A 193 11.16 3.92 17.14
CA THR A 193 11.26 3.73 15.68
C THR A 193 10.13 2.87 15.11
N SER A 194 9.43 2.13 15.98
CA SER A 194 8.23 1.35 15.66
C SER A 194 7.33 1.26 16.87
N LEU A 195 6.02 1.10 16.64
CA LEU A 195 5.02 0.96 17.68
C LEU A 195 3.90 0.05 17.17
N ASP A 196 3.71 -1.10 17.82
CA ASP A 196 2.64 -2.05 17.49
C ASP A 196 1.37 -1.71 18.30
N LEU A 197 0.32 -1.30 17.60
CA LEU A 197 -0.98 -0.95 18.15
C LEU A 197 -2.09 -1.93 17.73
N SER A 198 -1.73 -3.10 17.21
CA SER A 198 -2.70 -4.08 16.69
C SER A 198 -3.70 -4.60 17.73
N CYS A 199 -3.37 -4.51 19.02
CA CYS A 199 -4.26 -4.88 20.13
C CYS A 199 -5.26 -3.77 20.53
N PHE A 200 -5.14 -2.56 20.00
CA PHE A 200 -5.97 -1.43 20.40
C PHE A 200 -7.38 -1.51 19.80
N ASP A 201 -8.39 -1.48 20.68
CA ASP A 201 -9.78 -1.22 20.37
C ASP A 201 -10.12 0.23 20.76
N THR A 202 -10.34 1.09 19.77
CA THR A 202 -10.55 2.53 19.98
C THR A 202 -12.02 2.96 19.94
N ARG A 203 -12.98 2.02 19.82
CA ARG A 203 -14.40 2.33 19.55
C ARG A 203 -15.07 3.24 20.58
N LYS A 204 -14.57 3.25 21.82
CA LYS A 204 -15.08 4.09 22.92
C LYS A 204 -14.25 5.33 23.21
N VAL A 205 -13.12 5.49 22.53
CA VAL A 205 -12.20 6.60 22.78
C VAL A 205 -12.86 7.90 22.31
N THR A 206 -12.87 8.90 23.18
CA THR A 206 -13.43 10.24 22.93
C THR A 206 -12.36 11.32 22.81
N ASP A 207 -11.16 11.08 23.37
CA ASP A 207 -10.00 11.99 23.34
C ASP A 207 -8.75 11.24 22.85
N MET A 208 -8.19 11.69 21.73
CA MET A 208 -6.92 11.25 21.14
C MET A 208 -5.96 12.45 20.94
N SER A 209 -6.22 13.57 21.63
CA SER A 209 -5.42 14.78 21.51
C SER A 209 -3.95 14.47 21.84
N ARG A 210 -3.01 14.98 21.05
CA ARG A 210 -1.55 14.77 21.25
C ARG A 210 -1.07 13.32 21.31
N MET A 211 -1.89 12.32 20.96
CA MET A 211 -1.58 10.91 21.19
C MET A 211 -0.19 10.49 20.66
N PHE A 212 0.21 11.01 19.50
CA PHE A 212 1.51 10.75 18.86
C PHE A 212 2.33 12.03 18.65
N SER A 213 2.00 13.13 19.34
CA SER A 213 2.72 14.41 19.23
C SER A 213 4.21 14.21 19.47
N GLY A 214 5.10 14.77 18.66
CA GLY A 214 6.56 14.75 18.87
C GLY A 214 7.24 13.40 18.65
N CYS A 215 6.56 12.40 18.07
CA CYS A 215 7.19 11.11 17.76
C CYS A 215 8.08 11.22 16.50
N CYS A 216 9.23 11.87 16.63
CA CYS A 216 10.08 12.23 15.50
C CYS A 216 10.85 11.08 14.84
N ASP A 217 11.13 9.96 15.53
CA ASP A 217 11.80 8.80 14.88
C ASP A 217 10.84 7.74 14.34
N LEU A 218 9.52 7.89 14.57
CA LEU A 218 8.52 7.05 13.91
C LEU A 218 8.44 7.43 12.42
N VAL A 219 8.88 6.52 11.55
CA VAL A 219 8.86 6.72 10.08
C VAL A 219 7.50 6.37 9.47
N SER A 220 6.81 5.41 10.07
CA SER A 220 5.48 4.92 9.69
C SER A 220 4.69 4.48 10.91
N LEU A 221 3.37 4.55 10.84
CA LEU A 221 2.46 4.11 11.89
C LEU A 221 1.21 3.49 11.26
N ASP A 222 0.88 2.25 11.65
CA ASP A 222 -0.33 1.58 11.17
C ASP A 222 -1.52 1.92 12.06
N LEU A 223 -2.49 2.65 11.50
CA LEU A 223 -3.73 3.06 12.15
C LEU A 223 -4.98 2.52 11.41
N SER A 224 -4.79 1.56 10.51
CA SER A 224 -5.85 1.04 9.63
C SER A 224 -7.04 0.42 10.40
N HIS A 225 -6.81 -0.02 11.64
CA HIS A 225 -7.82 -0.63 12.51
C HIS A 225 -8.49 0.34 13.49
N PHE A 226 -8.06 1.61 13.54
CA PHE A 226 -8.64 2.59 14.46
C PHE A 226 -10.06 2.95 14.04
N ASP A 227 -11.02 2.77 14.94
CA ASP A 227 -12.36 3.35 14.85
C ASP A 227 -12.37 4.67 15.62
N THR A 228 -12.43 5.78 14.89
CA THR A 228 -12.47 7.13 15.47
C THR A 228 -13.87 7.75 15.49
N SER A 229 -14.92 6.96 15.23
CA SER A 229 -16.29 7.46 15.13
C SER A 229 -16.85 8.06 16.42
N SER A 230 -16.28 7.73 17.59
CA SER A 230 -16.63 8.30 18.90
C SER A 230 -15.75 9.48 19.31
N VAL A 231 -14.67 9.78 18.57
CA VAL A 231 -13.67 10.76 18.97
C VAL A 231 -14.22 12.18 18.81
N THR A 232 -13.97 13.01 19.81
CA THR A 232 -14.37 14.42 19.85
C THR A 232 -13.18 15.38 19.83
N ASP A 233 -11.98 14.94 20.25
CA ASP A 233 -10.75 15.74 20.22
C ASP A 233 -9.61 14.94 19.57
N MET A 234 -9.06 15.49 18.48
CA MET A 234 -7.86 15.02 17.76
C MET A 234 -6.82 16.15 17.65
N SER A 235 -6.94 17.18 18.47
CA SER A 235 -6.04 18.32 18.42
C SER A 235 -4.61 17.88 18.68
N ASN A 236 -3.68 18.39 17.89
CA ASN A 236 -2.24 18.12 18.00
C ASN A 236 -1.87 16.62 17.89
N MET A 237 -2.75 15.73 17.40
CA MET A 237 -2.55 14.27 17.45
C MET A 237 -1.20 13.82 16.89
N PHE A 238 -0.73 14.45 15.81
CA PHE A 238 0.58 14.21 15.17
C PHE A 238 1.49 15.44 15.21
N PHE A 239 1.21 16.43 16.06
CA PHE A 239 1.99 17.67 16.16
C PHE A 239 3.49 17.36 16.26
N GLY A 240 4.32 17.96 15.41
CA GLY A 240 5.78 17.81 15.45
C GLY A 240 6.28 16.38 15.19
N SER A 241 5.46 15.48 14.64
CA SER A 241 5.88 14.11 14.28
C SER A 241 6.69 14.17 12.99
N CYS A 242 7.95 14.61 13.13
CA CYS A 242 8.76 15.04 12.01
C CYS A 242 9.34 13.89 11.16
N GLY A 243 9.33 12.65 11.65
CA GLY A 243 9.81 11.46 10.92
C GLY A 243 8.77 10.76 10.05
N LEU A 244 7.48 10.97 10.29
CA LEU A 244 6.42 10.29 9.52
C LEU A 244 6.51 10.70 8.05
N THR A 245 6.74 9.72 7.17
CA THR A 245 6.88 9.94 5.72
C THR A 245 5.56 9.72 4.97
N SER A 246 4.72 8.85 5.52
CA SER A 246 3.36 8.56 5.04
C SER A 246 2.47 8.27 6.23
N LEU A 247 1.17 8.52 6.07
CA LEU A 247 0.16 8.25 7.09
C LEU A 247 -1.17 7.93 6.39
N ASP A 248 -1.61 6.67 6.47
CA ASP A 248 -2.93 6.29 6.00
C ASP A 248 -3.96 6.54 7.10
N LEU A 249 -4.93 7.38 6.79
CA LEU A 249 -6.05 7.72 7.68
C LEU A 249 -7.39 7.23 7.12
N SER A 250 -7.40 6.34 6.13
CA SER A 250 -8.62 5.88 5.44
C SER A 250 -9.71 5.29 6.37
N SER A 251 -9.32 4.76 7.53
CA SER A 251 -10.21 4.23 8.57
C SER A 251 -10.88 5.33 9.42
N PHE A 252 -10.37 6.57 9.38
CA PHE A 252 -10.81 7.61 10.29
C PHE A 252 -12.20 8.14 9.94
N ASN A 253 -13.00 8.36 10.98
CA ASN A 253 -14.30 8.99 10.90
C ASN A 253 -14.33 10.23 11.79
N SER A 254 -14.23 11.40 11.17
CA SER A 254 -14.20 12.69 11.87
C SER A 254 -15.57 13.32 12.14
N SER A 255 -16.68 12.60 11.91
CA SER A 255 -18.03 13.18 11.97
C SER A 255 -18.47 13.72 13.34
N HIS A 256 -17.81 13.31 14.44
CA HIS A 256 -18.05 13.82 15.80
C HIS A 256 -16.91 14.69 16.34
N VAL A 257 -15.85 14.89 15.55
CA VAL A 257 -14.66 15.63 16.01
C VAL A 257 -14.95 17.12 16.07
N LYS A 258 -14.69 17.70 17.24
CA LYS A 258 -14.87 19.12 17.55
C LYS A 258 -13.57 19.90 17.49
N ASP A 259 -12.43 19.25 17.72
CA ASP A 259 -11.12 19.91 17.70
C ASP A 259 -10.10 19.07 16.92
N MET A 260 -9.51 19.70 15.89
CA MET A 260 -8.43 19.20 15.04
C MET A 260 -7.30 20.25 14.93
N ARG A 261 -7.24 21.22 15.84
CA ARG A 261 -6.20 22.26 15.82
C ARG A 261 -4.83 21.62 15.84
N ASN A 262 -3.93 22.12 15.01
CA ASN A 262 -2.55 21.67 14.89
C ASN A 262 -2.35 20.16 14.66
N MET A 263 -3.36 19.42 14.17
CA MET A 263 -3.31 17.95 14.10
C MET A 263 -2.04 17.43 13.41
N PHE A 264 -1.56 18.11 12.37
CA PHE A 264 -0.36 17.80 11.61
C PHE A 264 0.70 18.90 11.67
N TYR A 265 0.57 19.87 12.57
CA TYR A 265 1.53 20.99 12.66
C TYR A 265 2.96 20.47 12.74
N GLY A 266 3.87 20.95 11.90
CA GLY A 266 5.27 20.56 11.94
C GLY A 266 5.56 19.12 11.48
N CYS A 267 4.61 18.41 10.88
CA CYS A 267 4.85 17.15 10.17
C CYS A 267 5.67 17.41 8.90
N SER A 268 6.99 17.58 9.04
CA SER A 268 7.85 18.06 7.97
C SER A 268 8.22 17.01 6.92
N SER A 269 8.05 15.71 7.19
CA SER A 269 8.44 14.64 6.27
C SER A 269 7.29 14.03 5.45
N ILE A 270 6.04 14.31 5.81
CA ILE A 270 4.88 13.83 5.05
C ILE A 270 4.81 14.57 3.72
N ALA A 271 4.94 13.84 2.61
CA ALA A 271 4.91 14.41 1.26
C ALA A 271 3.50 14.57 0.69
N THR A 272 2.63 13.60 0.96
CA THR A 272 1.27 13.54 0.40
C THR A 272 0.27 13.15 1.49
N MET A 273 -0.95 13.70 1.41
CA MET A 273 -2.02 13.36 2.35
C MET A 273 -3.38 13.39 1.65
N ASN A 274 -4.19 12.36 1.90
CA ASN A 274 -5.56 12.26 1.39
C ASN A 274 -6.56 12.21 2.55
N LEU A 275 -7.25 13.32 2.75
CA LEU A 275 -8.31 13.51 3.74
C LEU A 275 -9.68 13.68 3.06
N SER A 276 -9.84 13.25 1.82
CA SER A 276 -11.09 13.40 1.06
C SER A 276 -12.28 12.63 1.64
N HIS A 277 -12.04 11.63 2.48
CA HIS A 277 -13.10 10.89 3.16
C HIS A 277 -13.53 11.54 4.49
N LEU A 278 -12.71 12.44 5.06
CA LEU A 278 -13.02 13.09 6.33
C LEU A 278 -14.12 14.14 6.17
N THR A 279 -14.93 14.28 7.23
CA THR A 279 -16.00 15.26 7.36
C THR A 279 -15.64 16.28 8.44
N ILE A 280 -15.65 17.57 8.12
CA ILE A 280 -15.42 18.65 9.10
C ILE A 280 -16.72 19.45 9.25
N LEU A 281 -17.27 19.46 10.47
CA LEU A 281 -18.47 20.23 10.75
C LEU A 281 -18.12 21.72 10.89
N GLN A 282 -19.11 22.59 10.72
CA GLN A 282 -18.91 24.04 10.82
C GLN A 282 -18.37 24.48 12.19
N GLU A 283 -18.60 23.72 13.26
CA GLU A 283 -18.12 24.06 14.60
C GLU A 283 -16.75 23.42 14.93
N THR A 284 -16.18 22.63 14.02
CA THR A 284 -14.90 21.96 14.26
C THR A 284 -13.75 22.96 14.17
N LEU A 285 -12.94 23.06 15.23
CA LEU A 285 -11.74 23.90 15.27
C LEU A 285 -10.61 23.24 14.46
N THR A 286 -9.99 23.99 13.55
CA THR A 286 -8.97 23.47 12.61
C THR A 286 -7.77 24.39 12.47
N ASP A 287 -7.59 25.32 13.40
CA ASP A 287 -6.51 26.30 13.39
C ASP A 287 -5.14 25.63 13.28
N SER A 288 -4.27 26.19 12.42
CA SER A 288 -2.90 25.75 12.20
C SER A 288 -2.71 24.24 11.94
N MET A 289 -3.74 23.54 11.45
CA MET A 289 -3.76 22.09 11.28
C MET A 289 -2.58 21.52 10.47
N PHE A 290 -2.12 22.23 9.43
CA PHE A 290 -0.99 21.87 8.58
C PHE A 290 0.18 22.86 8.68
N TYR A 291 0.20 23.67 9.74
CA TYR A 291 1.17 24.74 9.82
C TYR A 291 2.59 24.17 9.94
N HIS A 292 3.56 24.73 9.22
CA HIS A 292 4.93 24.19 9.14
C HIS A 292 5.09 22.74 8.61
N CYS A 293 4.10 22.19 7.88
CA CYS A 293 4.29 20.97 7.09
C CYS A 293 5.19 21.22 5.87
N LYS A 294 6.48 21.47 6.08
CA LYS A 294 7.42 21.92 5.02
C LYS A 294 7.58 20.90 3.88
N GLY A 295 7.44 19.60 4.16
CA GLY A 295 7.52 18.54 3.15
C GLY A 295 6.24 18.25 2.40
N LEU A 296 5.08 18.80 2.82
CA LEU A 296 3.79 18.49 2.22
C LEU A 296 3.67 19.13 0.82
N ARG A 297 3.61 18.27 -0.21
CA ARG A 297 3.54 18.66 -1.64
C ARG A 297 2.15 18.50 -2.23
N SER A 298 1.37 17.56 -1.70
CA SER A 298 0.01 17.26 -2.17
C SER A 298 -0.94 17.06 -0.99
N LEU A 299 -2.05 17.80 -0.98
CA LEU A 299 -3.13 17.64 -0.01
C LEU A 299 -4.47 17.51 -0.74
N THR A 300 -5.11 16.35 -0.57
CA THR A 300 -6.45 16.08 -1.10
C THR A 300 -7.46 16.16 0.02
N ILE A 301 -8.48 17.02 -0.12
CA ILE A 301 -9.55 17.21 0.88
C ILE A 301 -10.92 17.20 0.20
N SER A 302 -11.98 16.86 0.93
CA SER A 302 -13.34 16.80 0.37
C SER A 302 -14.04 18.15 0.34
N PRO A 303 -15.08 18.31 -0.49
CA PRO A 303 -15.97 19.47 -0.44
C PRO A 303 -16.70 19.69 0.88
N CYS A 304 -16.84 18.66 1.71
CA CYS A 304 -17.38 18.75 3.07
C CYS A 304 -16.32 19.21 4.09
N PHE A 305 -15.07 19.39 3.67
CA PHE A 305 -13.97 19.99 4.42
C PHE A 305 -14.02 21.53 4.32
N SER A 306 -15.24 22.10 4.37
CA SER A 306 -15.52 23.48 3.94
C SER A 306 -15.24 24.55 5.00
N ASN A 307 -14.82 24.17 6.21
CA ASN A 307 -14.60 25.08 7.33
C ASN A 307 -13.21 24.96 7.94
N ILE A 308 -12.20 24.79 7.07
CA ILE A 308 -10.81 24.92 7.48
C ILE A 308 -10.52 26.39 7.82
N SER A 309 -9.91 26.62 8.99
CA SER A 309 -9.45 27.93 9.42
C SER A 309 -8.51 28.55 8.36
N PRO A 310 -8.61 29.86 8.05
CA PRO A 310 -7.69 30.53 7.12
C PRO A 310 -6.21 30.34 7.48
N GLU A 311 -5.91 30.13 8.76
CA GLU A 311 -4.56 29.95 9.31
C GLU A 311 -4.08 28.48 9.26
N ALA A 312 -4.99 27.53 8.99
CA ALA A 312 -4.70 26.10 9.01
C ALA A 312 -3.59 25.68 8.04
N CYS A 313 -3.44 26.40 6.94
CA CYS A 313 -2.45 26.11 5.90
C CYS A 313 -1.24 27.07 5.92
N GLY A 314 -1.08 27.89 6.97
CA GLY A 314 0.06 28.81 7.06
C GLY A 314 1.39 28.05 7.06
N GLY A 315 2.42 28.55 6.39
CA GLY A 315 3.77 27.97 6.49
C GLY A 315 4.05 26.67 5.71
N ILE A 316 3.09 26.12 4.97
CA ILE A 316 3.34 25.04 4.01
C ILE A 316 4.23 25.59 2.88
N GLY A 317 5.32 24.90 2.52
CA GLY A 317 6.18 25.27 1.38
C GLY A 317 7.17 26.44 1.58
N LEU A 318 7.39 26.92 2.81
CA LEU A 318 8.24 28.11 3.08
C LEU A 318 9.77 27.88 3.00
N SER A 319 10.27 26.68 2.72
CA SER A 319 11.72 26.48 2.52
C SER A 319 12.13 26.83 1.08
N VAL A 320 12.54 28.09 0.89
CA VAL A 320 13.33 28.68 -0.23
C VAL A 320 12.59 28.89 -1.58
N LEU A 321 11.87 30.03 -1.71
CA LEU A 321 11.52 30.87 -2.90
C LEU A 321 10.07 31.44 -2.79
N PRO A 322 9.77 32.62 -3.38
CA PRO A 322 8.64 33.46 -2.95
C PRO A 322 7.27 32.86 -3.28
N CYS A 323 6.37 32.99 -2.30
CA CYS A 323 4.97 32.58 -2.36
C CYS A 323 4.21 33.28 -3.50
N ILE A 324 3.63 32.52 -4.41
CA ILE A 324 2.47 32.95 -5.22
C ILE A 324 1.50 31.77 -5.30
N LEU A 325 0.30 31.96 -4.76
CA LEU A 325 -0.85 31.09 -4.98
C LEU A 325 -1.50 31.50 -6.32
N VAL A 326 -1.58 30.59 -7.31
CA VAL A 326 -2.34 30.78 -8.55
C VAL A 326 -3.16 29.53 -8.85
N PHE A 327 -4.46 29.69 -9.10
CA PHE A 327 -5.39 28.63 -9.52
C PHE A 327 -5.66 28.70 -11.05
N PRO A 328 -6.17 27.61 -11.69
CA PRO A 328 -6.39 27.55 -13.14
C PRO A 328 -7.48 28.51 -13.62
N GLU A 329 -7.40 28.93 -14.89
CA GLU A 329 -8.18 30.03 -15.49
C GLU A 329 -9.69 30.00 -15.16
N GLY A 330 -10.17 31.05 -14.48
CA GLY A 330 -11.60 31.32 -14.29
C GLY A 330 -12.04 31.81 -12.91
N TYR A 331 -11.18 31.83 -11.90
CA TYR A 331 -11.56 32.24 -10.53
C TYR A 331 -10.51 33.15 -9.87
N ASP A 332 -10.97 34.25 -9.30
CA ASP A 332 -10.22 35.23 -8.50
C ASP A 332 -10.49 34.99 -7.02
N LEU A 333 -9.46 34.60 -6.26
CA LEU A 333 -9.49 34.53 -4.80
C LEU A 333 -8.42 35.52 -4.30
N GLY A 334 -8.90 36.64 -3.77
CA GLY A 334 -8.12 37.81 -3.42
C GLY A 334 -6.91 37.51 -2.55
N VAL A 335 -5.86 38.29 -2.81
CA VAL A 335 -4.62 38.32 -2.03
C VAL A 335 -4.91 38.89 -0.64
N ASP A 336 -4.36 38.27 0.41
CA ASP A 336 -4.39 38.86 1.74
C ASP A 336 -3.59 40.17 1.77
N THR A 337 -4.32 41.28 1.87
CA THR A 337 -3.87 42.38 2.71
C THR A 337 -5.03 42.72 3.65
N SER A 338 -5.01 42.12 4.83
CA SER A 338 -5.85 42.42 5.99
C SER A 338 -7.37 42.32 5.75
N GLY A 339 -7.94 41.17 6.10
CA GLY A 339 -9.36 41.07 6.47
C GLY A 339 -10.17 40.03 5.70
N ASP A 340 -10.44 38.93 6.41
CA ASP A 340 -11.66 38.12 6.43
C ASP A 340 -12.29 37.56 5.14
N SER A 341 -12.46 36.23 5.21
CA SER A 341 -13.37 35.31 4.50
C SER A 341 -12.91 34.73 3.15
N PHE A 342 -12.60 33.42 3.19
CA PHE A 342 -12.44 32.55 2.02
C PHE A 342 -13.77 31.83 1.71
N HIS A 343 -14.16 31.78 0.44
CA HIS A 343 -15.22 30.89 -0.05
C HIS A 343 -14.68 30.04 -1.20
N TRP A 344 -14.85 28.71 -1.10
CA TRP A 344 -14.19 27.69 -1.92
C TRP A 344 -15.18 26.79 -2.68
N LYS A 345 -14.76 26.23 -3.83
CA LYS A 345 -15.48 25.15 -4.53
C LYS A 345 -14.56 24.29 -5.45
N GLY A 346 -14.20 23.06 -5.02
CA GLY A 346 -13.75 21.95 -5.89
C GLY A 346 -12.28 21.48 -5.81
N GLY A 347 -11.87 20.89 -4.67
CA GLY A 347 -10.47 20.83 -4.21
C GLY A 347 -9.50 19.79 -4.72
N ILE A 348 -8.30 20.30 -5.04
CA ILE A 348 -6.97 19.76 -4.75
C ILE A 348 -6.09 20.98 -4.41
N PHE A 349 -5.28 20.94 -3.34
CA PHE A 349 -4.23 21.93 -3.09
C PHE A 349 -2.88 21.36 -3.51
N CYS A 350 -2.34 21.85 -4.62
CA CYS A 350 -0.95 21.60 -5.03
C CYS A 350 -0.14 22.88 -4.80
N LEU A 351 0.93 22.79 -4.02
CA LEU A 351 1.96 23.83 -4.00
C LEU A 351 2.78 23.72 -5.29
N THR A 352 2.27 24.29 -6.38
CA THR A 352 3.05 24.48 -7.59
C THR A 352 3.75 25.83 -7.44
N SER A 353 5.05 25.83 -7.18
CA SER A 353 5.84 27.05 -7.36
C SER A 353 5.70 27.47 -8.81
N LYS A 354 5.31 28.73 -9.06
CA LYS A 354 5.37 29.24 -10.43
C LYS A 354 6.82 29.06 -10.90
N PRO A 355 7.07 28.46 -12.06
CA PRO A 355 8.41 28.36 -12.58
C PRO A 355 9.06 29.76 -12.61
N PRO A 356 10.35 29.90 -12.27
CA PRO A 356 11.08 31.14 -12.48
C PRO A 356 10.76 31.71 -13.87
N VAL A 357 10.78 33.04 -14.03
CA VAL A 357 10.39 33.73 -15.28
C VAL A 357 11.17 33.22 -16.52
N ASN A 358 12.27 32.50 -16.31
CA ASN A 358 13.10 31.86 -17.33
C ASN A 358 13.33 30.34 -17.11
N ALA A 359 12.45 29.64 -16.37
CA ALA A 359 12.61 28.20 -16.16
C ALA A 359 12.55 27.46 -17.50
N MET A 360 13.46 26.52 -17.70
CA MET A 360 13.50 25.69 -18.91
C MET A 360 13.57 24.22 -18.51
N PRO A 361 12.95 23.32 -19.30
CA PRO A 361 13.07 21.90 -19.09
C PRO A 361 14.44 21.45 -19.63
N TYR A 362 15.26 20.82 -18.78
CA TYR A 362 16.56 20.27 -19.16
C TYR A 362 16.84 18.97 -18.40
N ALA A 363 17.71 18.13 -18.94
CA ALA A 363 18.22 16.95 -18.28
C ALA A 363 19.72 17.08 -18.01
N VAL A 364 20.20 16.53 -16.91
CA VAL A 364 21.63 16.51 -16.55
C VAL A 364 22.07 15.09 -16.34
N LEU A 365 23.08 14.65 -17.08
CA LEU A 365 23.74 13.37 -16.88
C LEU A 365 24.95 13.56 -15.96
N ALA A 366 24.87 12.93 -14.80
CA ALA A 366 25.94 12.87 -13.82
C ALA A 366 26.99 11.82 -14.19
N ALA A 367 28.17 11.90 -13.55
CA ALA A 367 29.29 10.99 -13.82
C ALA A 367 29.04 9.53 -13.40
N ASP A 368 27.99 9.29 -12.61
CA ASP A 368 27.55 7.98 -12.14
C ASP A 368 26.49 7.33 -13.05
N HIS A 369 26.23 7.90 -14.23
CA HIS A 369 25.23 7.45 -15.20
C HIS A 369 23.76 7.72 -14.79
N THR A 370 23.54 8.61 -13.82
CA THR A 370 22.19 9.10 -13.48
C THR A 370 21.78 10.27 -14.38
N LEU A 371 20.63 10.14 -15.03
CA LEU A 371 20.01 11.21 -15.82
C LEU A 371 18.88 11.87 -15.01
N THR A 372 19.08 13.13 -14.61
CA THR A 372 18.10 13.87 -13.81
C THR A 372 17.41 14.96 -14.63
N PHE A 373 16.08 14.98 -14.63
CA PHE A 373 15.22 15.96 -15.29
C PHE A 373 14.85 17.10 -14.34
N TYR A 374 15.04 18.35 -14.80
CA TYR A 374 14.78 19.57 -14.04
C TYR A 374 13.94 20.56 -14.85
N TYR A 375 13.18 21.40 -14.14
CA TYR A 375 12.47 22.54 -14.72
C TYR A 375 12.64 23.77 -13.83
N ASP A 376 13.80 24.40 -13.98
CA ASP A 376 14.22 25.56 -13.18
C ASP A 376 15.14 26.50 -14.00
N ASP A 377 15.70 27.54 -13.38
CA ASP A 377 16.65 28.49 -13.98
C ASP A 377 18.12 28.22 -13.63
N GLN A 378 18.41 27.04 -13.05
CA GLN A 378 19.72 26.66 -12.52
C GLN A 378 20.60 25.93 -13.54
N ILE A 379 20.19 25.85 -14.81
CA ILE A 379 20.92 25.12 -15.86
C ILE A 379 22.42 25.44 -15.91
N GLN A 380 22.84 26.68 -15.63
CA GLN A 380 24.25 27.08 -15.65
C GLN A 380 25.05 26.71 -14.39
N THR A 381 24.38 26.37 -13.28
CA THR A 381 25.04 26.03 -12.00
C THR A 381 25.16 24.51 -11.81
N ARG A 382 24.46 23.71 -12.63
CA ARG A 382 24.48 22.25 -12.57
C ARG A 382 25.81 21.69 -13.07
N SER A 383 26.27 20.63 -12.41
CA SER A 383 27.47 19.88 -12.80
C SER A 383 27.08 18.59 -13.52
N GLY A 384 27.62 18.37 -14.72
CA GLY A 384 27.29 17.21 -15.56
C GLY A 384 27.20 17.58 -17.04
N ALA A 385 26.88 16.60 -17.89
CA ALA A 385 26.49 16.88 -19.26
C ALA A 385 25.02 17.34 -19.27
N ILE A 386 24.76 18.53 -19.82
CA ILE A 386 23.44 19.15 -19.81
C ILE A 386 22.81 19.00 -21.19
N PHE A 387 21.53 18.62 -21.22
CA PHE A 387 20.74 18.43 -22.43
C PHE A 387 19.46 19.26 -22.34
N GLU A 388 19.18 20.08 -23.35
CA GLU A 388 17.93 20.83 -23.43
C GLU A 388 16.78 19.91 -23.90
N LEU A 389 15.59 20.07 -23.29
CA LEU A 389 14.40 19.32 -23.67
C LEU A 389 13.58 20.09 -24.71
N ASN A 390 12.78 19.37 -25.51
CA ASN A 390 11.94 19.91 -26.59
C ASN A 390 12.70 20.48 -27.81
N THR A 391 13.87 19.92 -28.12
CA THR A 391 14.47 20.15 -29.44
C THR A 391 13.64 19.37 -30.48
N ASN A 392 13.39 19.94 -31.67
CA ASN A 392 12.69 19.26 -32.78
C ASN A 392 13.50 18.08 -33.37
N GLN A 393 14.38 17.47 -32.58
CA GLN A 393 15.25 16.38 -32.98
C GLN A 393 14.48 15.05 -32.94
N PRO A 394 14.82 14.09 -33.83
CA PRO A 394 14.18 12.79 -33.88
C PRO A 394 14.48 11.89 -32.66
N ALA A 395 15.64 12.08 -32.01
CA ALA A 395 16.07 11.35 -30.82
C ALA A 395 16.61 12.34 -29.76
N PRO A 396 16.56 12.00 -28.45
CA PRO A 396 17.12 12.87 -27.42
C PRO A 396 18.65 12.91 -27.50
N GLU A 397 19.25 14.00 -27.04
CA GLU A 397 20.71 14.20 -27.14
C GLU A 397 21.54 13.20 -26.30
N TRP A 398 20.91 12.56 -25.31
CA TRP A 398 21.54 11.53 -24.51
C TRP A 398 21.44 10.12 -25.11
N ALA A 399 20.95 9.96 -26.35
CA ALA A 399 20.76 8.65 -26.98
C ALA A 399 22.05 7.79 -27.10
N ASP A 400 23.22 8.43 -27.19
CA ASP A 400 24.51 7.74 -27.26
C ASP A 400 25.16 7.49 -25.89
N TYR A 401 24.48 7.87 -24.79
CA TYR A 401 25.00 7.74 -23.42
C TYR A 401 24.42 6.51 -22.72
N ASP A 402 25.28 5.90 -21.92
CA ASP A 402 24.91 4.83 -21.02
C ASP A 402 24.25 5.41 -19.76
N ILE A 403 22.99 5.05 -19.50
CA ILE A 403 22.17 5.55 -18.37
C ILE A 403 21.66 4.38 -17.55
N SER A 404 21.96 4.38 -16.24
CA SER A 404 21.55 3.32 -15.30
C SER A 404 20.36 3.71 -14.42
N SER A 405 20.13 5.02 -14.23
CA SER A 405 19.08 5.56 -13.37
C SER A 405 18.50 6.84 -13.96
N ILE A 406 17.17 6.99 -13.88
CA ILE A 406 16.46 8.22 -14.24
C ILE A 406 15.82 8.83 -13.00
N ILE A 407 15.96 10.14 -12.84
CA ILE A 407 15.33 10.90 -11.75
C ILE A 407 14.55 12.06 -12.35
N PHE A 408 13.28 12.20 -12.00
CA PHE A 408 12.53 13.43 -12.20
C PHE A 408 12.58 14.24 -10.91
N ASP A 409 13.23 15.39 -10.95
CA ASP A 409 13.25 16.30 -9.81
C ASP A 409 11.84 16.90 -9.61
N SER A 410 11.47 17.20 -8.36
CA SER A 410 10.16 17.79 -8.05
C SER A 410 9.85 19.09 -8.82
N SER A 411 10.87 19.82 -9.27
CA SER A 411 10.72 20.99 -10.13
C SER A 411 10.07 20.64 -11.49
N PHE A 412 10.25 19.42 -11.98
CA PHE A 412 9.81 18.98 -13.31
C PHE A 412 8.29 18.92 -13.49
N LYS A 413 7.52 19.01 -12.40
CA LYS A 413 6.06 18.91 -12.40
C LYS A 413 5.36 19.89 -13.35
N GLU A 414 5.98 21.04 -13.64
CA GLU A 414 5.42 22.06 -14.55
C GLU A 414 6.00 22.02 -15.97
N ALA A 415 6.98 21.16 -16.25
CA ALA A 415 7.36 20.84 -17.62
C ALA A 415 6.20 20.01 -18.19
N ARG A 416 5.48 20.55 -19.18
CA ARG A 416 4.41 19.85 -19.92
C ARG A 416 5.00 19.28 -21.23
N PRO A 417 5.81 18.20 -21.21
CA PRO A 417 6.41 17.68 -22.43
C PRO A 417 5.35 17.02 -23.31
N THR A 418 5.47 17.23 -24.63
CA THR A 418 4.57 16.62 -25.62
C THR A 418 5.14 15.38 -26.31
N ALA A 419 6.43 15.10 -26.10
CA ALA A 419 7.17 14.05 -26.81
C ALA A 419 8.16 13.27 -25.92
N SER A 420 7.84 13.09 -24.64
CA SER A 420 8.71 12.38 -23.69
C SER A 420 8.80 10.86 -23.94
N HIS A 421 7.88 10.26 -24.71
CA HIS A 421 7.93 8.84 -25.06
C HIS A 421 9.29 8.42 -25.66
N ARG A 422 9.97 9.34 -26.35
CA ARG A 422 11.29 9.11 -26.96
C ARG A 422 12.46 9.19 -25.98
N TRP A 423 12.25 9.68 -24.76
CA TRP A 423 13.32 9.88 -23.78
C TRP A 423 13.86 8.57 -23.21
N PHE A 424 12.98 7.58 -23.12
CA PHE A 424 13.23 6.28 -22.50
C PHE A 424 13.56 5.20 -23.53
N ASP A 425 12.95 5.26 -24.72
CA ASP A 425 13.18 4.30 -25.82
C ASP A 425 14.68 4.09 -26.08
N VAL A 426 15.45 5.16 -26.24
CA VAL A 426 16.91 5.03 -26.48
C VAL A 426 17.70 4.57 -25.26
N VAL A 427 17.22 4.86 -24.05
CA VAL A 427 17.90 4.50 -22.79
C VAL A 427 17.83 2.99 -22.56
N CYS A 428 16.67 2.41 -22.83
CA CYS A 428 16.41 1.02 -22.57
C CYS A 428 17.03 0.06 -23.62
N HIS A 429 17.63 0.59 -24.69
CA HIS A 429 18.36 -0.17 -25.71
C HIS A 429 19.91 -0.08 -25.61
N GLY A 430 20.46 0.60 -24.58
CA GLY A 430 21.90 0.86 -24.38
C GLY A 430 22.75 -0.27 -23.77
N ARG A 431 24.02 0.01 -23.40
CA ARG A 431 24.96 -1.01 -22.83
C ARG A 431 24.80 -1.25 -21.32
N TYR A 432 24.18 -0.31 -20.62
CA TYR A 432 23.82 -0.40 -19.20
C TYR A 432 22.30 -0.29 -19.15
N TYR A 433 21.65 -1.33 -18.65
CA TYR A 433 20.20 -1.42 -18.64
C TYR A 433 19.65 -0.59 -17.49
N LEU A 434 18.64 0.25 -17.75
CA LEU A 434 17.97 1.08 -16.76
C LEU A 434 17.44 0.22 -15.59
N GLU A 435 17.93 0.49 -14.37
CA GLU A 435 17.58 -0.28 -13.16
C GLU A 435 16.49 0.40 -12.32
N ALA A 436 16.38 1.72 -12.37
CA ALA A 436 15.43 2.48 -11.56
C ALA A 436 14.97 3.77 -12.24
N ILE A 437 13.71 4.12 -11.99
CA ILE A 437 13.11 5.42 -12.31
C ILE A 437 12.54 5.98 -11.00
N VAL A 438 12.95 7.19 -10.62
CA VAL A 438 12.52 7.86 -9.38
C VAL A 438 11.84 9.18 -9.71
N GLY A 439 10.76 9.51 -9.01
CA GLY A 439 10.05 10.78 -9.17
C GLY A 439 9.10 10.82 -10.37
N LEU A 440 8.70 9.66 -10.92
CA LEU A 440 7.87 9.58 -12.12
C LEU A 440 6.51 10.31 -11.96
N GLU A 441 6.04 10.53 -10.73
CA GLU A 441 4.90 11.37 -10.36
C GLU A 441 5.05 12.87 -10.73
N TYR A 442 6.28 13.32 -11.02
CA TYR A 442 6.58 14.68 -11.49
C TYR A 442 6.62 14.80 -13.01
N LEU A 443 6.42 13.71 -13.76
CA LEU A 443 6.27 13.75 -15.21
C LEU A 443 4.81 14.00 -15.58
N ASP A 444 4.46 15.23 -15.95
CA ASP A 444 3.13 15.52 -16.46
C ASP A 444 2.94 14.97 -17.89
N THR A 445 1.97 14.08 -18.04
CA THR A 445 1.64 13.36 -19.28
C THR A 445 0.39 13.88 -19.98
N SER A 446 -0.30 14.89 -19.43
CA SER A 446 -1.63 15.34 -19.89
C SER A 446 -1.66 15.83 -21.35
N GLU A 447 -0.55 16.36 -21.84
CA GLU A 447 -0.43 16.90 -23.21
C GLU A 447 0.07 15.86 -24.23
N MET A 448 0.32 14.62 -23.81
CA MET A 448 0.85 13.58 -24.69
C MET A 448 -0.25 12.94 -25.53
N THR A 449 0.04 12.79 -26.82
CA THR A 449 -0.82 12.06 -27.76
C THR A 449 -0.21 10.74 -28.20
N ASP A 450 1.09 10.54 -27.98
CA ASP A 450 1.85 9.36 -28.36
C ASP A 450 2.69 8.89 -27.16
N MET A 451 2.48 7.66 -26.73
CA MET A 451 3.24 6.95 -25.70
C MET A 451 3.90 5.68 -26.26
N SER A 452 4.02 5.59 -27.59
CA SER A 452 4.62 4.43 -28.24
C SER A 452 6.06 4.24 -27.81
N GLY A 453 6.41 2.98 -27.51
CA GLY A 453 7.74 2.59 -27.07
C GLY A 453 8.24 3.23 -25.76
N MET A 454 7.38 3.90 -24.98
CA MET A 454 7.82 4.72 -23.84
C MET A 454 8.64 3.96 -22.79
N PHE A 455 8.43 2.65 -22.60
CA PHE A 455 9.28 1.81 -21.76
C PHE A 455 9.83 0.61 -22.52
N SER A 456 9.88 0.68 -23.85
CA SER A 456 10.37 -0.41 -24.70
C SER A 456 11.82 -0.74 -24.40
N GLY A 457 12.10 -2.02 -24.19
CA GLY A 457 13.42 -2.56 -23.93
C GLY A 457 13.89 -2.48 -22.47
N CYS A 458 13.09 -1.93 -21.55
CA CYS A 458 13.49 -1.71 -20.15
C CYS A 458 13.53 -3.03 -19.35
N SER A 459 14.39 -3.95 -19.78
CA SER A 459 14.43 -5.36 -19.41
C SER A 459 14.86 -5.64 -17.98
N LEU A 460 15.43 -4.65 -17.26
CA LEU A 460 15.81 -4.77 -15.86
C LEU A 460 14.78 -4.19 -14.88
N LEU A 461 13.82 -3.38 -15.35
CA LEU A 461 12.77 -2.85 -14.48
C LEU A 461 11.82 -3.97 -14.05
N SER A 462 11.68 -4.15 -12.74
CA SER A 462 10.78 -5.14 -12.13
C SER A 462 9.44 -4.55 -11.69
N ASP A 463 9.37 -3.23 -11.53
CA ASP A 463 8.17 -2.49 -11.14
C ASP A 463 8.23 -1.07 -11.72
N ILE A 464 7.08 -0.50 -12.05
CA ILE A 464 6.91 0.86 -12.59
C ILE A 464 5.57 1.41 -12.08
N ASP A 465 5.61 2.48 -11.28
CA ASP A 465 4.41 3.19 -10.82
C ASP A 465 3.87 4.13 -11.90
N LEU A 466 2.69 3.82 -12.43
CA LEU A 466 1.99 4.57 -13.49
C LEU A 466 0.71 5.26 -12.98
N SER A 467 0.48 5.27 -11.66
CA SER A 467 -0.76 5.76 -11.06
C SER A 467 -1.06 7.24 -11.35
N HIS A 468 -0.03 8.02 -11.68
CA HIS A 468 -0.11 9.46 -11.96
C HIS A 468 -0.24 9.83 -13.45
N PHE A 469 -0.24 8.85 -14.36
CA PHE A 469 -0.30 9.12 -15.80
C PHE A 469 -1.69 9.58 -16.24
N ASP A 470 -1.76 10.71 -16.94
CA ASP A 470 -2.95 11.13 -17.69
C ASP A 470 -2.80 10.66 -19.13
N THR A 471 -3.53 9.61 -19.47
CA THR A 471 -3.55 8.99 -20.80
C THR A 471 -4.73 9.44 -21.65
N SER A 472 -5.54 10.37 -21.16
CA SER A 472 -6.83 10.75 -21.78
C SER A 472 -6.70 11.36 -23.17
N ASN A 473 -5.51 11.84 -23.56
CA ASN A 473 -5.21 12.40 -24.87
C ASN A 473 -4.44 11.44 -25.80
N VAL A 474 -4.02 10.28 -25.29
CA VAL A 474 -3.16 9.34 -26.02
C VAL A 474 -3.95 8.61 -27.11
N THR A 475 -3.39 8.57 -28.32
CA THR A 475 -3.94 7.86 -29.47
C THR A 475 -3.09 6.64 -29.88
N ASN A 476 -1.84 6.58 -29.42
CA ASN A 476 -0.88 5.51 -29.73
C ASN A 476 -0.18 5.02 -28.46
N MET A 477 -0.33 3.72 -28.15
CA MET A 477 0.32 3.01 -27.05
C MET A 477 1.12 1.79 -27.54
N SER A 478 1.42 1.72 -28.84
CA SER A 478 2.14 0.58 -29.40
C SER A 478 3.52 0.41 -28.76
N GLU A 479 3.93 -0.83 -28.54
CA GLU A 479 5.24 -1.17 -27.98
C GLU A 479 5.56 -0.55 -26.60
N MET A 480 4.57 0.01 -25.88
CA MET A 480 4.82 0.80 -24.66
C MET A 480 5.65 0.05 -23.61
N PHE A 481 5.46 -1.27 -23.46
CA PHE A 481 6.24 -2.13 -22.57
C PHE A 481 6.95 -3.28 -23.31
N LEU A 482 7.18 -3.15 -24.63
CA LEU A 482 7.85 -4.17 -25.43
C LEU A 482 9.18 -4.59 -24.78
N ARG A 483 9.45 -5.88 -24.63
CA ARG A 483 10.70 -6.45 -24.07
C ARG A 483 11.04 -6.04 -22.63
N CYS A 484 10.05 -5.71 -21.80
CA CYS A 484 10.23 -5.54 -20.36
C CYS A 484 10.30 -6.88 -19.62
N HIS A 485 11.39 -7.63 -19.82
CA HIS A 485 11.50 -9.04 -19.40
C HIS A 485 11.32 -9.32 -17.91
N LYS A 486 11.61 -8.35 -17.02
CA LYS A 486 11.52 -8.53 -15.56
C LYS A 486 10.19 -8.09 -14.93
N LEU A 487 9.31 -7.41 -15.67
CA LEU A 487 8.00 -7.03 -15.14
C LEU A 487 7.18 -8.29 -14.86
N THR A 488 6.65 -8.39 -13.64
CA THR A 488 5.83 -9.54 -13.21
C THR A 488 4.33 -9.21 -13.17
N ASN A 489 4.01 -7.94 -12.93
CA ASN A 489 2.68 -7.35 -12.93
C ASN A 489 2.76 -5.87 -13.35
N LEU A 490 1.64 -5.28 -13.76
CA LEU A 490 1.49 -3.87 -14.09
C LEU A 490 0.11 -3.37 -13.63
N ASP A 491 0.07 -2.29 -12.87
CA ASP A 491 -1.17 -1.58 -12.55
C ASP A 491 -1.48 -0.56 -13.65
N LEU A 492 -2.59 -0.78 -14.37
CA LEU A 492 -3.06 0.05 -15.48
C LEU A 492 -4.42 0.70 -15.15
N SER A 493 -4.83 0.71 -13.88
CA SER A 493 -6.15 1.18 -13.46
C SER A 493 -6.39 2.67 -13.72
N SER A 494 -5.33 3.47 -13.86
CA SER A 494 -5.39 4.89 -14.21
C SER A 494 -5.57 5.17 -15.71
N PHE A 495 -5.49 4.16 -16.58
CA PHE A 495 -5.40 4.37 -18.03
C PHE A 495 -6.78 4.67 -18.67
N ASP A 496 -6.92 5.87 -19.24
CA ASP A 496 -7.99 6.21 -20.19
C ASP A 496 -7.55 5.88 -21.61
N THR A 497 -8.01 4.73 -22.12
CA THR A 497 -7.73 4.28 -23.48
C THR A 497 -8.78 4.73 -24.49
N SER A 498 -9.70 5.64 -24.13
CA SER A 498 -10.88 5.99 -24.94
C SER A 498 -10.59 6.66 -26.29
N LYS A 499 -9.35 7.14 -26.49
CA LYS A 499 -8.86 7.73 -27.75
C LYS A 499 -7.80 6.87 -28.46
N VAL A 500 -7.37 5.77 -27.85
CA VAL A 500 -6.30 4.93 -28.39
C VAL A 500 -6.79 4.21 -29.66
N THR A 501 -5.94 4.22 -30.67
CA THR A 501 -6.17 3.60 -31.98
C THR A 501 -5.18 2.48 -32.30
N ASP A 502 -4.04 2.45 -31.60
CA ASP A 502 -2.95 1.50 -31.80
C ASP A 502 -2.43 0.99 -30.45
N MET A 503 -2.52 -0.33 -30.25
CA MET A 503 -2.03 -1.06 -29.07
C MET A 503 -1.11 -2.22 -29.49
N SER A 504 -0.59 -2.21 -30.72
CA SER A 504 0.24 -3.31 -31.23
C SER A 504 1.48 -3.50 -30.36
N GLU A 505 1.83 -4.75 -30.08
CA GLU A 505 3.03 -5.14 -29.33
C GLU A 505 3.17 -4.51 -27.93
N MET A 506 2.10 -3.98 -27.33
CA MET A 506 2.15 -3.22 -26.07
C MET A 506 2.86 -3.98 -24.93
N PHE A 507 2.66 -5.29 -24.81
CA PHE A 507 3.31 -6.15 -23.82
C PHE A 507 4.19 -7.25 -24.44
N SER A 508 4.52 -7.13 -25.74
CA SER A 508 5.28 -8.16 -26.46
C SER A 508 6.63 -8.45 -25.78
N SER A 509 7.03 -9.71 -25.69
CA SER A 509 8.26 -10.18 -25.07
C SER A 509 8.44 -9.82 -23.59
N CYS A 510 7.36 -9.56 -22.85
CA CYS A 510 7.37 -9.47 -21.38
C CYS A 510 7.39 -10.86 -20.75
N TRP A 511 8.53 -11.55 -20.82
CA TRP A 511 8.64 -12.98 -20.49
C TRP A 511 8.12 -13.35 -19.09
N ASN A 512 8.36 -12.53 -18.07
CA ASN A 512 7.96 -12.80 -16.69
C ASN A 512 6.57 -12.23 -16.31
N LEU A 513 5.86 -11.59 -17.25
CA LEU A 513 4.55 -10.99 -16.95
C LEU A 513 3.53 -12.11 -16.72
N SER A 514 3.18 -12.33 -15.46
CA SER A 514 2.34 -13.45 -15.03
C SER A 514 0.84 -13.12 -15.04
N SER A 515 0.51 -11.84 -14.89
CA SER A 515 -0.83 -11.27 -14.94
C SER A 515 -0.79 -9.83 -15.42
N VAL A 516 -1.84 -9.40 -16.10
CA VAL A 516 -2.10 -7.99 -16.42
C VAL A 516 -3.61 -7.77 -16.48
N ASP A 517 -4.12 -6.76 -15.78
CA ASP A 517 -5.53 -6.39 -15.80
C ASP A 517 -5.78 -5.37 -16.91
N VAL A 518 -6.49 -5.81 -17.96
CA VAL A 518 -6.92 -4.97 -19.10
C VAL A 518 -8.42 -4.71 -19.10
N SER A 519 -9.12 -5.01 -18.00
CA SER A 519 -10.58 -4.84 -17.90
C SER A 519 -11.05 -3.39 -18.01
N GLY A 520 -10.19 -2.43 -17.66
CA GLY A 520 -10.43 -1.00 -17.80
C GLY A 520 -10.32 -0.45 -19.22
N PHE A 521 -9.86 -1.25 -20.20
CA PHE A 521 -9.58 -0.74 -21.54
C PHE A 521 -10.85 -0.52 -22.37
N TYR A 522 -10.96 0.67 -22.97
CA TYR A 522 -11.98 1.05 -23.94
C TYR A 522 -11.43 0.91 -25.36
N THR A 523 -11.71 -0.22 -26.02
CA THR A 523 -11.15 -0.58 -27.32
C THR A 523 -11.99 -0.34 -28.59
N PRO A 524 -13.25 0.18 -28.57
CA PRO A 524 -14.02 0.40 -29.81
C PRO A 524 -13.37 1.28 -30.90
N LYS A 525 -12.32 2.05 -30.59
CA LYS A 525 -11.56 2.84 -31.57
C LYS A 525 -10.24 2.20 -32.01
N VAL A 526 -9.85 1.10 -31.39
CA VAL A 526 -8.59 0.42 -31.67
C VAL A 526 -8.66 -0.24 -33.03
N THR A 527 -7.63 -0.01 -33.84
CA THR A 527 -7.51 -0.54 -35.21
C THR A 527 -6.39 -1.56 -35.35
N LYS A 528 -5.44 -1.59 -34.40
CA LYS A 528 -4.30 -2.51 -34.38
C LYS A 528 -4.07 -3.07 -32.98
N ILE A 529 -3.96 -4.39 -32.90
CA ILE A 529 -3.64 -5.15 -31.67
C ILE A 529 -2.59 -6.24 -31.94
N ASP A 530 -2.00 -6.29 -33.14
CA ASP A 530 -1.00 -7.30 -33.50
C ASP A 530 0.09 -7.42 -32.43
N GLY A 531 0.43 -8.66 -32.05
CA GLY A 531 1.53 -8.92 -31.13
C GLY A 531 1.33 -8.46 -29.69
N MET A 532 0.15 -7.95 -29.28
CA MET A 532 -0.03 -7.28 -27.98
C MET A 532 0.49 -8.10 -26.79
N PHE A 533 0.34 -9.43 -26.80
CA PHE A 533 0.83 -10.35 -25.75
C PHE A 533 1.85 -11.36 -26.26
N ARG A 534 2.43 -11.15 -27.44
CA ARG A 534 3.38 -12.10 -28.04
C ARG A 534 4.54 -12.38 -27.09
N ASP A 535 4.95 -13.63 -26.98
CA ASP A 535 6.06 -14.11 -26.15
C ASP A 535 5.91 -13.78 -24.64
N CYS A 536 4.72 -13.47 -24.12
CA CYS A 536 4.44 -13.38 -22.67
C CYS A 536 4.42 -14.79 -22.04
N SER A 537 5.59 -15.39 -21.89
CA SER A 537 5.74 -16.82 -21.59
C SER A 537 5.13 -17.25 -20.25
N GLU A 538 5.16 -16.39 -19.22
CA GLU A 538 4.61 -16.68 -17.89
C GLU A 538 3.13 -16.26 -17.71
N LEU A 539 2.49 -15.66 -18.72
CA LEU A 539 1.11 -15.20 -18.62
C LEU A 539 0.15 -16.40 -18.50
N THR A 540 -0.54 -16.51 -17.37
CA THR A 540 -1.38 -17.68 -17.06
C THR A 540 -2.85 -17.50 -17.41
N SER A 541 -3.36 -16.27 -17.38
CA SER A 541 -4.73 -15.97 -17.74
C SER A 541 -4.88 -14.56 -18.29
N ILE A 542 -5.85 -14.37 -19.18
CA ILE A 542 -6.20 -13.06 -19.73
C ILE A 542 -7.71 -12.97 -19.99
N ASP A 543 -8.32 -11.86 -19.57
CA ASP A 543 -9.73 -11.57 -19.82
C ASP A 543 -9.87 -10.43 -20.84
N LEU A 544 -10.22 -10.78 -22.07
CA LEU A 544 -10.50 -9.86 -23.16
C LEU A 544 -12.00 -9.67 -23.39
N SER A 545 -12.88 -10.14 -22.51
CA SER A 545 -14.33 -10.06 -22.73
C SER A 545 -14.87 -8.64 -22.85
N HIS A 546 -14.13 -7.64 -22.38
CA HIS A 546 -14.45 -6.22 -22.51
C HIS A 546 -13.95 -5.61 -23.83
N PHE A 547 -13.17 -6.33 -24.63
CA PHE A 547 -12.62 -5.80 -25.87
C PHE A 547 -13.66 -5.82 -26.99
N ASP A 548 -13.80 -4.67 -27.67
CA ASP A 548 -14.50 -4.51 -28.93
C ASP A 548 -13.47 -4.41 -30.06
N THR A 549 -13.30 -5.50 -30.80
CA THR A 549 -12.34 -5.58 -31.91
C THR A 549 -13.01 -5.32 -33.27
N SER A 550 -14.23 -4.79 -33.30
CA SER A 550 -14.99 -4.58 -34.54
C SER A 550 -14.33 -3.64 -35.55
N ASN A 551 -13.45 -2.75 -35.09
CA ASN A 551 -12.67 -1.83 -35.92
C ASN A 551 -11.20 -2.27 -36.11
N VAL A 552 -10.80 -3.41 -35.57
CA VAL A 552 -9.45 -3.95 -35.75
C VAL A 552 -9.28 -4.41 -37.20
N THR A 553 -8.28 -3.84 -37.87
CA THR A 553 -7.89 -4.21 -39.24
C THR A 553 -6.58 -4.98 -39.28
N ASP A 554 -5.81 -4.94 -38.19
CA ASP A 554 -4.51 -5.60 -38.04
C ASP A 554 -4.47 -6.29 -36.67
N GLU A 555 -4.99 -7.51 -36.62
CA GLU A 555 -5.03 -8.34 -35.41
C GLU A 555 -3.78 -9.22 -35.26
N GLY A 556 -3.13 -9.55 -36.38
CA GLY A 556 -1.99 -10.44 -36.54
C GLY A 556 -1.87 -11.57 -35.51
N ILE A 557 -0.68 -11.73 -34.93
CA ILE A 557 -0.34 -12.82 -34.01
C ILE A 557 -0.39 -12.31 -32.57
N LEU A 558 -1.50 -12.56 -31.86
CA LEU A 558 -1.74 -11.96 -30.54
C LEU A 558 -1.04 -12.72 -29.40
N PHE A 559 -1.02 -14.06 -29.45
CA PHE A 559 -0.62 -14.92 -28.30
C PHE A 559 0.49 -15.94 -28.59
N THR A 560 1.16 -15.89 -29.74
CA THR A 560 2.29 -16.80 -29.99
C THR A 560 3.36 -16.62 -28.92
N GLY A 561 3.84 -17.73 -28.35
CA GLY A 561 4.84 -17.72 -27.29
C GLY A 561 4.29 -17.63 -25.86
N CYS A 562 2.96 -17.55 -25.67
CA CYS A 562 2.31 -17.61 -24.36
C CYS A 562 2.15 -19.06 -23.85
N TYR A 563 3.26 -19.75 -23.60
CA TYR A 563 3.27 -21.19 -23.31
C TYR A 563 2.57 -21.59 -22.00
N GLN A 564 2.43 -20.67 -21.04
CA GLN A 564 1.76 -20.92 -19.76
C GLN A 564 0.30 -20.48 -19.73
N LEU A 565 -0.27 -19.99 -20.84
CA LEU A 565 -1.65 -19.49 -20.83
C LEU A 565 -2.64 -20.65 -20.64
N GLN A 566 -3.37 -20.61 -19.52
CA GLN A 566 -4.33 -21.63 -19.10
C GLN A 566 -5.78 -21.20 -19.32
N SER A 567 -6.03 -19.89 -19.39
CA SER A 567 -7.38 -19.33 -19.48
C SER A 567 -7.41 -18.08 -20.35
N LEU A 568 -8.18 -18.13 -21.43
CA LEU A 568 -8.50 -16.99 -22.28
C LEU A 568 -10.01 -16.77 -22.25
N LYS A 569 -10.46 -15.57 -21.88
CA LYS A 569 -11.88 -15.21 -21.88
C LYS A 569 -12.16 -14.12 -22.92
N ILE A 570 -13.20 -14.31 -23.73
CA ILE A 570 -13.59 -13.41 -24.81
C ILE A 570 -15.10 -13.18 -24.82
N SER A 571 -15.57 -12.19 -25.59
CA SER A 571 -17.01 -11.94 -25.82
C SER A 571 -17.37 -11.96 -27.30
N GLU A 572 -18.66 -11.75 -27.62
CA GLU A 572 -19.14 -11.67 -29.00
C GLU A 572 -18.57 -10.44 -29.76
N GLN A 573 -18.11 -9.42 -29.04
CA GLN A 573 -17.50 -8.22 -29.62
C GLN A 573 -15.98 -8.39 -29.82
N THR A 574 -15.41 -9.44 -29.24
CA THR A 574 -13.99 -9.79 -29.34
C THR A 574 -13.79 -10.76 -30.50
N ASN A 575 -13.89 -10.25 -31.72
CA ASN A 575 -13.62 -11.01 -32.93
C ASN A 575 -12.12 -11.16 -33.18
N LEU A 576 -11.58 -12.33 -32.82
CA LEU A 576 -10.21 -12.75 -33.09
C LEU A 576 -10.23 -13.85 -34.17
N HIS A 577 -9.40 -13.75 -35.21
CA HIS A 577 -9.26 -14.81 -36.21
C HIS A 577 -8.21 -15.85 -35.82
N ASP A 578 -8.17 -17.00 -36.52
CA ASP A 578 -7.29 -18.14 -36.24
C ASP A 578 -5.82 -17.75 -35.99
N GLU A 579 -5.29 -16.79 -36.75
CA GLU A 579 -3.89 -16.35 -36.65
C GLU A 579 -3.57 -15.74 -35.27
N ALA A 580 -4.51 -15.05 -34.64
CA ALA A 580 -4.33 -14.40 -33.33
C ALA A 580 -4.12 -15.43 -32.20
N CYS A 581 -4.72 -16.61 -32.32
CA CYS A 581 -4.64 -17.69 -31.34
C CYS A 581 -3.52 -18.71 -31.62
N THR A 582 -2.69 -18.47 -32.64
CA THR A 582 -1.57 -19.35 -33.01
C THR A 582 -0.63 -19.62 -31.83
N GLY A 583 -0.36 -20.90 -31.56
CA GLY A 583 0.59 -21.32 -30.52
C GLY A 583 -0.02 -21.53 -29.12
N LEU A 584 -1.31 -21.24 -28.93
CA LEU A 584 -2.02 -21.56 -27.68
C LEU A 584 -2.20 -23.07 -27.52
N GLY A 585 -1.83 -23.61 -26.36
CA GLY A 585 -2.08 -25.02 -26.00
C GLY A 585 -1.07 -26.04 -26.56
N PHE A 586 0.00 -25.61 -27.23
CA PHE A 586 1.06 -26.49 -27.73
C PHE A 586 2.23 -26.60 -26.73
N ASN A 587 2.01 -27.26 -25.59
CA ASN A 587 3.13 -27.87 -24.86
C ASN A 587 3.36 -29.28 -25.43
N ALA A 588 4.61 -29.64 -25.68
CA ALA A 588 5.02 -30.90 -26.33
C ALA A 588 4.62 -32.18 -25.55
N ASP A 589 3.87 -32.07 -24.45
CA ASP A 589 3.52 -33.15 -23.53
C ASP A 589 2.02 -33.24 -23.14
N ASP A 590 1.11 -32.54 -23.83
CA ASP A 590 -0.34 -32.53 -23.54
C ASP A 590 -0.71 -32.14 -22.08
N SER A 591 0.22 -31.58 -21.30
CA SER A 591 0.03 -31.41 -19.85
C SER A 591 -0.79 -30.19 -19.45
N ASN A 592 -1.01 -29.22 -20.35
CA ASN A 592 -1.74 -27.98 -20.02
C ASN A 592 -2.37 -27.28 -21.25
N PRO A 593 -3.56 -27.69 -21.71
CA PRO A 593 -4.27 -26.98 -22.79
C PRO A 593 -4.90 -25.68 -22.28
N CYS A 594 -4.68 -24.57 -22.99
CA CYS A 594 -5.34 -23.29 -22.72
C CYS A 594 -6.87 -23.45 -22.84
N MET A 595 -7.61 -23.14 -21.77
CA MET A 595 -9.07 -23.13 -21.77
C MET A 595 -9.59 -21.81 -22.35
N LEU A 596 -10.33 -21.91 -23.46
CA LEU A 596 -11.05 -20.78 -24.05
C LEU A 596 -12.48 -20.68 -23.50
N TYR A 597 -12.83 -19.54 -22.92
CA TYR A 597 -14.17 -19.17 -22.49
C TYR A 597 -14.79 -18.20 -23.50
N ALA A 598 -15.62 -18.74 -24.40
CA ALA A 598 -16.30 -17.99 -25.46
C ALA A 598 -17.84 -18.13 -25.38
N PRO A 599 -18.61 -17.18 -25.95
CA PRO A 599 -20.07 -17.30 -26.06
C PRO A 599 -20.52 -18.57 -26.81
N ILE A 600 -21.73 -19.05 -26.47
CA ILE A 600 -22.32 -20.22 -27.14
C ILE A 600 -22.59 -19.88 -28.60
N GLY A 601 -21.98 -20.62 -29.53
CA GLY A 601 -22.19 -20.44 -30.97
C GLY A 601 -20.97 -19.87 -31.71
N TYR A 602 -19.93 -19.46 -30.98
CA TYR A 602 -18.77 -18.79 -31.52
C TYR A 602 -17.79 -19.78 -32.17
N ASP A 603 -17.58 -19.66 -33.49
CA ASP A 603 -16.73 -20.54 -34.30
C ASP A 603 -15.48 -19.78 -34.76
N PHE A 604 -14.30 -20.30 -34.45
CA PHE A 604 -13.01 -19.69 -34.80
C PHE A 604 -12.53 -20.05 -36.21
N GLY A 605 -13.04 -21.13 -36.79
CA GLY A 605 -12.48 -21.72 -38.01
C GLY A 605 -11.80 -23.05 -37.73
N VAL A 606 -11.50 -23.78 -38.80
CA VAL A 606 -10.79 -25.07 -38.76
C VAL A 606 -9.61 -24.92 -39.69
N ASP A 607 -8.39 -25.02 -39.17
CA ASP A 607 -7.21 -25.17 -40.03
C ASP A 607 -6.98 -26.65 -40.36
N THR A 608 -6.42 -26.91 -41.54
CA THR A 608 -6.10 -28.27 -41.99
C THR A 608 -4.79 -28.80 -41.38
N SER A 609 -4.27 -28.18 -40.33
CA SER A 609 -3.01 -28.55 -39.66
C SER A 609 -3.20 -29.25 -38.31
N GLY A 610 -4.46 -29.40 -37.86
CA GLY A 610 -4.80 -30.09 -36.62
C GLY A 610 -5.07 -29.17 -35.44
N SER A 611 -5.34 -27.88 -35.70
CA SER A 611 -5.62 -26.88 -34.67
C SER A 611 -7.10 -26.47 -34.71
N PHE A 612 -7.81 -26.74 -33.62
CA PHE A 612 -9.20 -26.35 -33.28
C PHE A 612 -10.36 -27.05 -34.02
N LEU A 613 -11.19 -27.77 -33.25
CA LEU A 613 -12.52 -28.25 -33.68
C LEU A 613 -13.57 -27.95 -32.59
N TRP A 614 -14.55 -27.12 -32.94
CA TRP A 614 -15.56 -26.57 -32.04
C TRP A 614 -16.90 -27.34 -32.11
N LYS A 615 -17.38 -27.88 -30.97
CA LYS A 615 -18.80 -28.21 -30.76
C LYS A 615 -19.17 -28.43 -29.28
N GLY A 616 -19.89 -27.48 -28.66
CA GLY A 616 -20.72 -27.76 -27.48
C GLY A 616 -20.20 -27.40 -26.08
N GLY A 617 -19.22 -26.50 -25.94
CA GLY A 617 -19.03 -25.73 -24.70
C GLY A 617 -18.13 -26.28 -23.58
N TYR A 618 -17.37 -27.38 -23.75
CA TYR A 618 -16.29 -27.80 -22.82
C TYR A 618 -15.21 -28.62 -23.57
N PHE A 619 -13.92 -28.44 -23.22
CA PHE A 619 -12.80 -29.26 -23.73
C PHE A 619 -12.67 -30.60 -23.00
N THR A 620 -12.52 -31.67 -23.75
CA THR A 620 -11.78 -32.86 -23.31
C THR A 620 -11.04 -33.39 -24.54
N LEU A 621 -9.75 -33.66 -24.39
CA LEU A 621 -8.88 -34.26 -25.42
C LEU A 621 -9.54 -35.55 -25.94
N VAL A 622 -9.97 -35.57 -27.21
CA VAL A 622 -10.42 -36.81 -27.86
C VAL A 622 -9.68 -36.96 -29.19
N LEU A 623 -8.53 -37.61 -29.11
CA LEU A 623 -8.00 -38.41 -30.22
C LEU A 623 -8.78 -39.73 -30.26
N VAL A 624 -9.82 -39.87 -31.09
CA VAL A 624 -10.23 -41.18 -31.65
C VAL A 624 -11.06 -40.96 -32.93
N PHE A 625 -10.46 -41.14 -34.11
CA PHE A 625 -11.23 -41.57 -35.29
C PHE A 625 -11.64 -43.03 -35.06
N LYS A 626 -12.93 -43.36 -35.23
CA LYS A 626 -13.41 -44.72 -35.03
C LYS A 626 -13.13 -45.51 -36.31
N GLN A 627 -12.01 -46.22 -36.35
CA GLN A 627 -11.60 -47.08 -37.49
C GLN A 627 -12.82 -47.94 -37.93
N GLY A 628 -13.17 -47.88 -39.22
CA GLY A 628 -14.37 -48.50 -39.79
C GLY A 628 -15.58 -47.62 -40.07
N ASP A 629 -15.61 -46.34 -39.65
CA ASP A 629 -16.60 -45.35 -40.11
C ASP A 629 -16.08 -44.71 -41.41
N VAL A 630 -16.38 -45.36 -42.54
CA VAL A 630 -15.82 -45.01 -43.86
C VAL A 630 -16.71 -44.04 -44.61
N ASN A 631 -17.95 -43.83 -44.16
CA ASN A 631 -18.90 -42.92 -44.82
C ASN A 631 -19.15 -41.62 -44.01
N HIS A 632 -18.52 -41.48 -42.86
CA HIS A 632 -18.55 -40.31 -41.96
C HIS A 632 -19.92 -40.01 -41.34
N ASP A 633 -20.79 -41.01 -41.22
CA ASP A 633 -22.11 -40.85 -40.59
C ASP A 633 -22.07 -40.97 -39.06
N ARG A 634 -20.88 -41.20 -38.48
CA ARG A 634 -20.59 -41.28 -37.05
C ARG A 634 -21.03 -42.61 -36.41
N THR A 635 -21.37 -43.60 -37.22
CA THR A 635 -21.60 -44.98 -36.79
C THR A 635 -20.69 -45.94 -37.56
N VAL A 636 -20.46 -47.14 -37.01
CA VAL A 636 -19.82 -48.22 -37.78
C VAL A 636 -20.89 -49.28 -37.95
N ASP A 637 -21.54 -49.27 -39.10
CA ASP A 637 -22.69 -50.11 -39.39
C ASP A 637 -22.65 -50.69 -40.82
N ILE A 638 -23.74 -51.31 -41.25
CA ILE A 638 -23.80 -51.99 -42.55
C ILE A 638 -23.58 -51.00 -43.71
N SER A 639 -23.88 -49.71 -43.53
CA SER A 639 -23.66 -48.69 -44.55
C SER A 639 -22.17 -48.43 -44.82
N ASP A 640 -21.32 -48.58 -43.82
CA ASP A 640 -19.85 -48.54 -43.97
C ASP A 640 -19.35 -49.75 -44.75
N LEU A 641 -19.83 -50.94 -44.37
CA LEU A 641 -19.49 -52.18 -45.06
C LEU A 641 -19.86 -52.12 -46.55
N LEU A 642 -21.04 -51.60 -46.87
CA LEU A 642 -21.50 -51.43 -48.25
C LEU A 642 -20.65 -50.42 -49.02
N SER A 643 -20.22 -49.34 -48.35
CA SER A 643 -19.36 -48.33 -48.94
C SER A 643 -17.97 -48.91 -49.25
N THR A 644 -17.40 -49.73 -48.36
CA THR A 644 -16.13 -50.42 -48.61
C THR A 644 -16.26 -51.49 -49.69
N VAL A 645 -17.39 -52.21 -49.77
CA VAL A 645 -17.65 -53.15 -50.87
C VAL A 645 -17.68 -52.44 -52.21
N ASP A 646 -18.37 -51.30 -52.29
CA ASP A 646 -18.44 -50.51 -53.52
C ASP A 646 -17.05 -50.00 -53.92
N TYR A 647 -16.23 -49.56 -52.96
CA TYR A 647 -14.84 -49.17 -53.18
C TYR A 647 -13.98 -50.33 -53.73
N VAL A 648 -13.98 -51.49 -53.08
CA VAL A 648 -13.20 -52.69 -53.50
C VAL A 648 -13.64 -53.20 -54.89
N LEU A 649 -14.92 -53.05 -55.25
CA LEU A 649 -15.42 -53.38 -56.59
C LEU A 649 -15.09 -52.32 -57.66
N GLY A 650 -14.30 -51.30 -57.32
CA GLY A 650 -13.87 -50.25 -58.23
C GLY A 650 -14.95 -49.21 -58.54
N LYS A 651 -16.00 -49.14 -57.72
CA LYS A 651 -16.90 -47.98 -57.70
C LYS A 651 -16.32 -46.94 -56.77
N ASN A 652 -16.67 -45.67 -56.97
CA ASN A 652 -16.19 -44.58 -56.13
C ASN A 652 -17.37 -44.09 -55.26
N PRO A 653 -17.51 -44.56 -54.01
CA PRO A 653 -18.59 -44.16 -53.14
C PRO A 653 -18.43 -42.67 -52.77
N ALA A 654 -19.55 -41.95 -52.68
CA ALA A 654 -19.50 -40.57 -52.21
C ALA A 654 -19.15 -40.55 -50.72
N ASN A 655 -18.27 -39.63 -50.30
CA ASN A 655 -17.80 -39.44 -48.93
C ASN A 655 -17.02 -40.63 -48.33
N TYR A 656 -16.39 -41.44 -49.18
CA TYR A 656 -15.58 -42.57 -48.74
C TYR A 656 -14.23 -42.09 -48.16
N ASP A 657 -13.96 -42.41 -46.89
CA ASP A 657 -12.66 -42.22 -46.28
C ASP A 657 -11.77 -43.45 -46.50
N VAL A 658 -10.58 -43.22 -47.05
CA VAL A 658 -9.59 -44.28 -47.26
C VAL A 658 -8.74 -44.51 -46.01
N ASP A 659 -8.59 -43.50 -45.15
CA ASP A 659 -7.73 -43.55 -43.97
C ASP A 659 -8.38 -44.34 -42.81
N THR A 660 -9.73 -44.38 -42.76
CA THR A 660 -10.48 -45.21 -41.79
C THR A 660 -10.86 -46.58 -42.33
N ALA A 661 -10.63 -46.84 -43.62
CA ALA A 661 -11.04 -48.06 -44.33
C ALA A 661 -10.02 -49.21 -44.27
N ASP A 662 -8.73 -48.93 -44.04
CA ASP A 662 -7.71 -49.94 -43.78
C ASP A 662 -7.81 -50.37 -42.30
N ILE A 663 -8.65 -51.38 -42.04
CA ILE A 663 -8.95 -51.84 -40.69
C ILE A 663 -7.81 -52.68 -40.14
N ASN A 664 -7.12 -53.42 -41.01
CA ASN A 664 -6.08 -54.35 -40.61
C ASN A 664 -4.67 -53.69 -40.58
N GLY A 665 -4.52 -52.50 -41.16
CA GLY A 665 -3.31 -51.69 -41.19
C GLY A 665 -2.22 -52.18 -42.14
N ASP A 666 -2.58 -52.97 -43.16
CA ASP A 666 -1.62 -53.56 -44.11
C ASP A 666 -1.33 -52.66 -45.32
N GLY A 667 -2.03 -51.53 -45.43
CA GLY A 667 -1.86 -50.53 -46.49
C GLY A 667 -2.62 -50.83 -47.78
N GLU A 668 -3.44 -51.88 -47.85
CA GLU A 668 -4.31 -52.20 -48.98
C GLU A 668 -5.78 -52.34 -48.53
N ILE A 669 -6.68 -51.50 -49.06
CA ILE A 669 -8.13 -51.63 -48.79
C ILE A 669 -8.69 -52.80 -49.61
N ASP A 670 -8.89 -53.96 -48.98
CA ASP A 670 -9.32 -55.17 -49.66
C ASP A 670 -10.41 -55.97 -48.90
N ILE A 671 -10.62 -57.24 -49.29
CA ILE A 671 -11.66 -58.09 -48.70
C ILE A 671 -11.38 -58.39 -47.21
N SER A 672 -10.13 -58.32 -46.78
CA SER A 672 -9.75 -58.54 -45.39
C SER A 672 -10.23 -57.40 -44.47
N ASP A 673 -10.29 -56.15 -44.95
CA ASP A 673 -10.85 -55.02 -44.21
C ASP A 673 -12.36 -55.10 -44.03
N LEU A 674 -13.05 -55.65 -45.04
CA LEU A 674 -14.49 -55.93 -44.95
C LEU A 674 -14.81 -56.89 -43.80
N LEU A 675 -13.96 -57.89 -43.57
CA LEU A 675 -14.10 -58.78 -42.41
C LEU A 675 -13.90 -58.01 -41.11
N GLY A 676 -12.93 -57.09 -41.07
CA GLY A 676 -12.71 -56.16 -39.95
C GLY A 676 -13.95 -55.34 -39.60
N ILE A 677 -14.58 -54.69 -40.59
CA ILE A 677 -15.83 -53.93 -40.41
C ILE A 677 -16.96 -54.85 -39.91
N VAL A 678 -17.10 -56.06 -40.47
CA VAL A 678 -18.10 -57.04 -40.01
C VAL A 678 -17.89 -57.43 -38.53
N TYR A 679 -16.64 -57.62 -38.10
CA TYR A 679 -16.34 -57.92 -36.70
C TYR A 679 -16.72 -56.77 -35.78
N ILE A 680 -16.42 -55.52 -36.18
CA ILE A 680 -16.81 -54.31 -35.44
C ILE A 680 -18.33 -54.21 -35.32
N ILE A 681 -19.08 -54.41 -36.41
CA ILE A 681 -20.56 -54.36 -36.42
C ILE A 681 -21.17 -55.43 -35.51
N LEU A 682 -20.61 -56.65 -35.54
CA LEU A 682 -21.11 -57.77 -34.74
C LEU A 682 -20.63 -57.74 -33.28
N GLY A 683 -19.78 -56.78 -32.90
CA GLY A 683 -19.17 -56.69 -31.58
C GLY A 683 -18.29 -57.91 -31.25
N LEU A 684 -17.76 -58.57 -32.28
CA LEU A 684 -16.89 -59.73 -32.16
C LEU A 684 -15.45 -59.23 -32.18
N THR A 685 -14.67 -59.56 -31.16
CA THR A 685 -13.23 -59.28 -31.17
C THR A 685 -12.51 -60.30 -32.05
N HIS A 686 -11.56 -59.82 -32.86
CA HIS A 686 -10.62 -60.65 -33.58
C HIS A 686 -9.76 -61.52 -32.64
#